data_AF-A0A6P8J0B6-F1
#
_entry.id   AF-A0A6P8J0B6-F1
#
_cell.length_a   1.000
_cell.length_b   1.000
_cell.length_c   1.000
_cell.angle_alpha   90.00
_cell.angle_beta   90.00
_cell.angle_gamma   90.00
#
_symmetry.space_group_name_H-M   'P 1'
#
loop_
_entity.id
_entity.type
_entity.pdbx_description
1 polymer ?
#
loop_
_entity_poly.entity_id
_entity_poly.type
_entity_poly.pdbx_seq_one_letter_code
_entity_poly.pdbx_strand_id
1 'polypeptide(L)'
;MSSLKLFIFIFEICLWLPCTSTLSPRIFAASDYFIVNDQEVRQQTADDRGVLRNRRTTLDKLQLVDNDVVLDPPRAEKTCVLTSILTASQPKDRMPSHNHFQDVHKEAGFHHIHRDYMAVRPHCVFDFIIPHHNSSKETRLRGEFCIPEHLTGGAAVGDYDNDGLQDIYFTLFHKTSVLYRNNGDGTFTDVTKDVGLGPSRCASGAGWIDVDEDGDLDLYVTTVGDSRHYLYINYGGFFVEEAEKRNCSLVFPNKRKLAGMTPNFGDFDRDGFLDIYVTEWILHTVGKPSASRLLRNKGFVKAGYFEDITDQVGLNMDGYRGGSSLNRGTHTFGASFTDFDEDGWPELLVTADYGDSKMFWNKNGKSFVECTEKCGLRGEQDAMGHAIGDWDNDSHLDWFSTAIFHNQTDCSITGCVFGSGGNRLYRNHGNRRFDDATDKAGVRNGGWGWGAAFIDFNNDGYLDVVMTNGVDFPSTTTDDHFQKQSMILWQNLGPGYNGSTKEVSNAVGLNATGQGRGLLKFDFDDDGDEDVVVCNNLGPPQLYDNKGGNKRNWLKVRVVHNCLTFSDKLCDSYGARVQVLTSSNHIQTKEVGSDTHFLGQSEITTHFGLGSESGNVDVKVTWPGGLFEVTVTDVQPNRRIRVMKPSLQLGGKQSTSFKNLTVCSTLRIIAIEKQPSHATVVINPDGRSVSFKIDEGVNMRSLNMETFVYRVALVQGDNTTLLNTTTTAFVVFHYNDSDGGSNSGECVNGRHAGSKPTPTNKRRFDGISNNQKNVFWGANMEDLTRDIPAAYEDKLASLSGTCTIQQRKLGTCTFPDELNGIGSNRPSPRNISNVLFYQVKSKISSRRLSDMHAHFGQFLAHDTDFSSPLPRFEFDGQLNDVWLPISVPKGDVHFDQRDKGTEYLSFVRSTFNRCTGRNHGTPRQQINKITSYIDGSVVYGDSEGRNAHLRTKQNGKMKLTRNGIIPSNSMGIANDNVVGRDASRLLVAGDTRANVQPGLIALHSLFVREHNRLCDEYLKTHHKVL
;
A
#
# COMPACT_ATOMS: atom_id res chain seq x y z
N MET A 1 -17.44 -63.53 3.04
CA MET A 1 -17.55 -62.66 4.23
C MET A 1 -16.17 -62.56 4.87
N SER A 2 -15.64 -61.42 5.34
CA SER A 2 -15.86 -59.99 5.07
C SER A 2 -15.24 -59.20 6.22
N SER A 3 -14.23 -58.38 5.94
CA SER A 3 -14.01 -57.10 6.61
C SER A 3 -13.92 -57.07 8.15
N LEU A 4 -13.14 -57.94 8.80
CA LEU A 4 -12.77 -57.73 10.22
C LEU A 4 -11.50 -58.50 10.65
N LYS A 5 -10.43 -57.75 11.03
CA LYS A 5 -9.22 -58.21 11.79
C LYS A 5 -8.38 -59.33 11.13
N LEU A 6 -7.04 -59.40 11.20
CA LEU A 6 -5.93 -58.62 11.77
C LEU A 6 -4.62 -59.30 11.25
N PHE A 7 -3.42 -58.77 11.54
CA PHE A 7 -2.10 -59.31 11.15
C PHE A 7 -1.78 -59.18 9.63
N ILE A 8 -0.54 -59.33 9.13
CA ILE A 8 0.68 -59.96 9.67
C ILE A 8 1.99 -59.44 8.98
N PHE A 9 3.17 -59.70 9.58
CA PHE A 9 4.56 -59.42 9.12
C PHE A 9 4.99 -57.94 8.82
N ILE A 10 6.27 -57.53 8.77
CA ILE A 10 7.46 -57.65 9.66
C ILE A 10 8.73 -57.16 8.91
N PHE A 11 9.53 -56.29 9.54
CA PHE A 11 11.00 -56.03 9.36
C PHE A 11 11.62 -55.60 8.00
N GLU A 12 12.83 -55.00 8.14
CA GLU A 12 13.96 -54.89 7.17
C GLU A 12 13.81 -54.02 5.89
N ILE A 13 14.86 -53.39 5.34
CA ILE A 13 16.16 -52.89 5.88
C ILE A 13 16.79 -51.83 4.91
N CYS A 14 17.86 -51.14 5.34
CA CYS A 14 18.82 -50.34 4.55
C CYS A 14 18.39 -49.09 3.75
N LEU A 15 19.01 -47.96 4.13
CA LEU A 15 20.03 -47.22 3.35
C LEU A 15 20.06 -47.41 1.82
N TRP A 16 19.99 -46.31 1.06
CA TRP A 16 21.09 -45.75 0.24
C TRP A 16 20.61 -44.46 -0.44
N LEU A 17 21.36 -43.35 -0.35
CA LEU A 17 21.05 -42.07 -1.03
C LEU A 17 22.32 -41.49 -1.68
N PRO A 18 22.46 -41.56 -3.02
CA PRO A 18 23.29 -40.63 -3.77
C PRO A 18 22.49 -39.36 -4.12
N CYS A 19 23.09 -38.18 -3.96
CA CYS A 19 22.49 -36.94 -4.45
C CYS A 19 22.55 -36.87 -5.99
N THR A 20 21.41 -36.63 -6.63
CA THR A 20 21.34 -36.12 -8.00
C THR A 20 20.32 -34.98 -8.06
N SER A 21 20.80 -33.74 -7.94
CA SER A 21 19.98 -32.53 -7.98
C SER A 21 19.62 -32.16 -9.42
N THR A 22 18.34 -32.24 -9.76
CA THR A 22 17.77 -31.53 -10.92
C THR A 22 16.62 -30.66 -10.42
N LEU A 23 16.88 -29.36 -10.27
CA LEU A 23 15.87 -28.37 -9.91
C LEU A 23 14.94 -28.11 -11.11
N SER A 24 13.69 -27.81 -10.82
CA SER A 24 12.69 -27.36 -11.80
C SER A 24 11.78 -26.36 -11.09
N PRO A 25 11.48 -25.20 -11.71
CA PRO A 25 10.68 -24.16 -11.07
C PRO A 25 9.25 -24.64 -10.79
N ARG A 26 8.60 -24.02 -9.82
CA ARG A 26 7.19 -24.25 -9.46
C ARG A 26 6.50 -22.92 -9.25
N ILE A 27 5.29 -22.81 -9.79
CA ILE A 27 4.40 -21.67 -9.61
C ILE A 27 3.42 -22.02 -8.48
N PHE A 28 3.13 -21.05 -7.60
CA PHE A 28 2.04 -21.08 -6.63
C PHE A 28 0.95 -20.08 -7.06
N ALA A 29 -0.25 -20.21 -6.50
CA ALA A 29 -1.37 -19.31 -6.82
C ALA A 29 -2.17 -18.96 -5.56
N ALA A 30 -2.45 -17.67 -5.40
CA ALA A 30 -3.50 -17.11 -4.54
C ALA A 30 -4.66 -16.59 -5.43
N SER A 31 -5.72 -16.01 -4.86
CA SER A 31 -6.88 -15.54 -5.65
C SER A 31 -7.79 -14.56 -4.91
N ASP A 32 -7.95 -13.34 -5.43
CA ASP A 32 -9.01 -12.34 -5.12
C ASP A 32 -9.05 -11.26 -6.26
N TYR A 33 -9.71 -10.10 -6.07
CA TYR A 33 -9.67 -8.82 -6.86
C TYR A 33 -10.76 -8.51 -7.95
N PHE A 34 -10.75 -7.26 -8.52
CA PHE A 34 -11.96 -6.43 -8.78
C PHE A 34 -11.98 -5.45 -10.03
N ILE A 35 -13.11 -5.38 -10.80
CA ILE A 35 -13.94 -4.25 -11.40
C ILE A 35 -13.37 -3.06 -12.29
N VAL A 36 -14.13 -2.56 -13.33
CA VAL A 36 -14.47 -1.12 -13.78
C VAL A 36 -14.31 -0.63 -15.30
N ASN A 37 -15.41 -0.69 -16.11
CA ASN A 37 -16.19 0.22 -17.08
C ASN A 37 -15.77 1.45 -18.00
N ASP A 38 -16.60 1.81 -19.07
CA ASP A 38 -17.16 3.12 -19.72
C ASP A 38 -16.77 4.19 -20.94
N GLN A 39 -16.01 3.99 -22.08
CA GLN A 39 -15.86 4.81 -23.38
C GLN A 39 -16.40 4.25 -24.75
N GLU A 40 -16.62 5.10 -25.78
CA GLU A 40 -17.80 4.98 -26.67
C GLU A 40 -17.71 4.39 -28.12
N VAL A 41 -18.73 3.61 -28.51
CA VAL A 41 -19.10 3.22 -29.90
C VAL A 41 -20.59 3.49 -30.18
N ARG A 42 -20.94 3.83 -31.44
CA ARG A 42 -22.33 4.07 -31.92
C ARG A 42 -22.75 3.11 -33.04
N GLN A 43 -24.02 2.71 -33.06
CA GLN A 43 -24.60 1.84 -34.08
C GLN A 43 -25.96 2.39 -34.57
N GLN A 44 -26.27 2.25 -35.86
CA GLN A 44 -27.59 2.59 -36.44
C GLN A 44 -28.32 1.33 -36.89
N THR A 45 -29.63 1.27 -36.62
CA THR A 45 -30.55 0.26 -37.17
C THR A 45 -31.91 0.88 -37.45
N ALA A 46 -32.66 0.28 -38.39
CA ALA A 46 -34.05 0.62 -38.67
C ALA A 46 -34.96 -0.54 -38.24
N ASP A 47 -36.17 -0.22 -37.78
CA ASP A 47 -37.18 -1.21 -37.39
C ASP A 47 -38.06 -1.67 -38.58
N ASP A 48 -38.94 -2.64 -38.30
CA ASP A 48 -39.93 -3.23 -39.23
C ASP A 48 -40.89 -2.20 -39.87
N ARG A 49 -40.83 -0.92 -39.47
CA ARG A 49 -41.65 0.20 -39.96
C ARG A 49 -40.81 1.29 -40.64
N GLY A 50 -39.50 1.06 -40.80
CA GLY A 50 -38.56 1.96 -41.47
C GLY A 50 -38.04 3.12 -40.61
N VAL A 51 -38.24 3.10 -39.29
CA VAL A 51 -37.77 4.17 -38.41
C VAL A 51 -36.31 3.93 -38.02
N LEU A 52 -35.41 4.75 -38.54
CA LEU A 52 -34.00 4.77 -38.15
C LEU A 52 -33.83 5.25 -36.70
N ARG A 53 -33.07 4.51 -35.90
CA ARG A 53 -32.64 4.91 -34.55
C ARG A 53 -31.12 4.77 -34.37
N ASN A 54 -30.56 5.69 -33.60
CA ASN A 54 -29.13 5.73 -33.28
C ASN A 54 -28.92 5.20 -31.85
N ARG A 55 -28.06 4.20 -31.68
CA ARG A 55 -27.61 3.62 -30.41
C ARG A 55 -26.20 4.12 -30.07
N ARG A 56 -25.86 4.18 -28.77
CA ARG A 56 -24.64 4.78 -28.20
C ARG A 56 -24.27 3.99 -26.93
N THR A 57 -23.04 3.50 -26.81
CA THR A 57 -22.62 2.50 -25.80
C THR A 57 -21.14 2.67 -25.43
N THR A 58 -20.73 2.36 -24.20
CA THR A 58 -19.44 2.76 -23.59
C THR A 58 -18.68 1.62 -22.82
N LEU A 59 -17.31 1.64 -22.81
CA LEU A 59 -16.27 0.71 -22.26
C LEU A 59 -14.86 1.42 -22.11
N ASP A 60 -14.45 1.94 -20.92
CA ASP A 60 -13.41 3.01 -20.65
C ASP A 60 -12.10 2.37 -20.21
N LYS A 61 -12.16 1.54 -19.16
CA LYS A 61 -11.04 0.80 -18.60
C LYS A 61 -11.34 -0.68 -18.43
N LEU A 62 -10.24 -1.42 -18.46
CA LEU A 62 -10.10 -2.81 -18.08
C LEU A 62 -8.61 -2.97 -17.78
N GLN A 63 -8.26 -3.31 -16.55
CA GLN A 63 -6.85 -3.46 -16.14
C GLN A 63 -6.62 -4.92 -15.74
N LEU A 64 -5.52 -5.50 -16.21
CA LEU A 64 -5.16 -6.87 -15.87
C LEU A 64 -4.55 -6.86 -14.46
N VAL A 65 -5.15 -7.63 -13.54
CA VAL A 65 -4.59 -7.86 -12.21
C VAL A 65 -3.70 -9.09 -12.27
N ASP A 66 -2.57 -9.04 -11.56
CA ASP A 66 -1.56 -10.10 -11.41
C ASP A 66 -0.70 -10.39 -12.66
N ASN A 67 0.61 -10.27 -12.48
CA ASN A 67 1.64 -10.75 -13.41
C ASN A 67 2.87 -11.28 -12.64
N ASP A 68 2.67 -11.81 -11.42
CA ASP A 68 3.71 -12.29 -10.49
C ASP A 68 4.41 -13.58 -10.99
N VAL A 69 5.27 -13.42 -12.00
CA VAL A 69 6.12 -14.49 -12.51
C VAL A 69 7.54 -13.95 -12.78
N VAL A 70 8.27 -13.62 -11.71
CA VAL A 70 9.74 -13.54 -11.76
C VAL A 70 10.31 -14.96 -11.91
N LEU A 71 10.35 -15.45 -13.15
CA LEU A 71 11.13 -16.64 -13.51
C LEU A 71 12.60 -16.25 -13.75
N ASP A 72 13.35 -15.97 -12.68
CA ASP A 72 14.79 -15.71 -12.81
C ASP A 72 15.56 -17.02 -13.08
N PRO A 73 16.23 -17.18 -14.25
CA PRO A 73 17.09 -18.33 -14.50
C PRO A 73 18.39 -18.19 -13.71
N PRO A 74 18.82 -19.20 -12.92
CA PRO A 74 19.80 -19.04 -11.84
C PRO A 74 21.17 -18.52 -12.32
N ARG A 75 21.39 -17.20 -12.20
CA ARG A 75 22.64 -16.48 -12.54
C ARG A 75 22.78 -15.17 -11.75
N ALA A 76 23.22 -15.26 -10.49
CA ALA A 76 23.46 -14.12 -9.57
C ALA A 76 24.69 -13.26 -9.95
N GLU A 77 24.78 -12.84 -11.22
CA GLU A 77 25.99 -12.30 -11.86
C GLU A 77 25.69 -11.31 -13.02
N LYS A 78 24.44 -10.92 -13.25
CA LYS A 78 24.02 -10.29 -14.52
C LYS A 78 23.35 -8.92 -14.43
N THR A 79 24.16 -7.89 -14.64
CA THR A 79 23.72 -6.59 -15.18
C THR A 79 23.04 -6.74 -16.54
N CYS A 80 22.04 -5.91 -16.82
CA CYS A 80 21.27 -5.94 -18.08
C CYS A 80 20.79 -4.56 -18.53
N VAL A 81 20.37 -4.46 -19.80
CA VAL A 81 19.85 -3.22 -20.43
C VAL A 81 18.34 -3.30 -20.62
N LEU A 82 17.59 -2.27 -20.19
CA LEU A 82 16.20 -2.09 -20.61
C LEU A 82 16.18 -1.28 -21.91
N THR A 83 15.59 -1.86 -22.95
CA THR A 83 15.41 -1.16 -24.25
C THR A 83 14.41 -0.03 -24.10
N SER A 84 14.77 1.16 -24.60
CA SER A 84 13.90 2.34 -24.60
C SER A 84 12.55 2.08 -25.27
N ILE A 85 11.50 2.72 -24.74
CA ILE A 85 10.21 2.83 -25.42
C ILE A 85 10.41 3.50 -26.78
N LEU A 86 9.73 2.98 -27.82
CA LEU A 86 9.57 3.69 -29.09
C LEU A 86 8.43 4.70 -28.91
N THR A 87 8.70 5.97 -29.23
CA THR A 87 7.76 7.10 -29.07
C THR A 87 6.38 6.80 -29.68
N ALA A 88 5.38 6.60 -28.82
CA ALA A 88 4.06 6.08 -29.21
C ALA A 88 2.88 7.05 -28.96
N SER A 89 3.14 8.25 -28.47
CA SER A 89 2.14 9.33 -28.39
C SER A 89 2.78 10.70 -28.63
N GLN A 90 2.49 11.32 -29.77
CA GLN A 90 2.61 12.77 -29.89
C GLN A 90 1.31 13.42 -29.43
N PRO A 91 1.32 14.26 -28.38
CA PRO A 91 0.23 15.20 -28.13
C PRO A 91 0.03 16.09 -29.36
N LYS A 92 -1.22 16.32 -29.75
CA LYS A 92 -1.55 17.13 -30.94
C LYS A 92 -1.01 18.55 -30.80
N ASP A 93 -0.37 19.05 -31.87
CA ASP A 93 0.16 20.41 -31.99
C ASP A 93 -0.69 21.47 -31.28
N ARG A 94 -0.12 22.04 -30.22
CA ARG A 94 -0.48 23.38 -29.72
C ARG A 94 0.77 24.24 -29.74
N MET A 95 0.65 25.40 -30.39
CA MET A 95 1.76 26.33 -30.59
C MET A 95 2.30 26.86 -29.26
N PRO A 96 3.60 27.23 -29.20
CA PRO A 96 4.36 27.21 -27.96
C PRO A 96 4.02 28.36 -27.00
N SER A 97 4.02 28.01 -25.71
CA SER A 97 4.30 28.93 -24.61
C SER A 97 5.65 28.54 -24.00
N HIS A 98 6.41 29.52 -23.48
CA HIS A 98 7.82 29.34 -23.11
C HIS A 98 8.04 28.66 -21.74
N ASN A 99 7.17 27.73 -21.35
CA ASN A 99 7.28 26.99 -20.09
C ASN A 99 7.99 25.66 -20.34
N HIS A 100 8.83 25.22 -19.40
CA HIS A 100 9.47 23.90 -19.38
C HIS A 100 8.69 22.93 -18.48
N PHE A 101 8.11 23.43 -17.38
CA PHE A 101 7.26 22.67 -16.47
C PHE A 101 5.78 23.08 -16.62
N GLN A 102 4.88 22.10 -16.56
CA GLN A 102 3.42 22.29 -16.55
C GLN A 102 2.80 21.55 -15.36
N ASP A 103 1.97 22.23 -14.56
CA ASP A 103 1.21 21.57 -13.50
C ASP A 103 0.05 20.75 -14.10
N VAL A 104 0.13 19.43 -13.99
CA VAL A 104 -0.80 18.43 -14.54
C VAL A 104 -1.53 17.60 -13.48
N HIS A 105 -1.50 18.01 -12.20
CA HIS A 105 -2.02 17.18 -11.11
C HIS A 105 -3.48 16.72 -11.28
N LYS A 106 -4.32 17.49 -11.99
CA LYS A 106 -5.74 17.13 -12.20
C LYS A 106 -5.91 16.14 -13.33
N GLU A 107 -5.15 16.35 -14.40
CA GLU A 107 -5.05 15.49 -15.59
C GLU A 107 -4.48 14.12 -15.20
N ALA A 108 -3.47 14.09 -14.32
CA ALA A 108 -2.90 12.89 -13.72
C ALA A 108 -3.83 12.18 -12.70
N GLY A 109 -4.94 12.81 -12.29
CA GLY A 109 -5.94 12.22 -11.38
C GLY A 109 -5.76 12.54 -9.89
N PHE A 110 -4.82 13.40 -9.50
CA PHE A 110 -4.64 13.81 -8.10
C PHE A 110 -5.74 14.79 -7.67
N HIS A 111 -6.60 14.36 -6.74
CA HIS A 111 -7.78 15.12 -6.30
C HIS A 111 -7.87 15.35 -4.79
N HIS A 112 -6.95 14.77 -4.01
CA HIS A 112 -6.92 14.90 -2.55
C HIS A 112 -6.22 16.19 -2.09
N ILE A 113 -6.54 16.63 -0.88
CA ILE A 113 -6.06 17.89 -0.27
C ILE A 113 -5.54 17.57 1.12
N HIS A 114 -4.28 17.91 1.42
CA HIS A 114 -3.59 17.57 2.68
C HIS A 114 -4.34 18.11 3.91
N ARG A 115 -4.64 19.42 3.89
CA ARG A 115 -5.55 20.08 4.82
C ARG A 115 -6.36 21.16 4.12
N ASP A 116 -7.59 21.34 4.58
CA ASP A 116 -8.50 22.38 4.09
C ASP A 116 -8.40 23.69 4.93
N TYR A 117 -7.63 23.70 6.03
CA TYR A 117 -7.43 24.85 6.94
C TYR A 117 -6.19 24.69 7.85
N MET A 118 -5.58 25.82 8.26
CA MET A 118 -4.46 25.83 9.23
C MET A 118 -4.86 25.29 10.60
N ALA A 119 -3.88 24.75 11.35
CA ALA A 119 -4.15 24.31 12.71
C ALA A 119 -4.33 25.54 13.62
N VAL A 120 -5.53 25.72 14.15
CA VAL A 120 -5.87 26.79 15.09
C VAL A 120 -6.62 26.21 16.28
N ARG A 121 -6.55 26.85 17.44
CA ARG A 121 -7.27 26.43 18.66
C ARG A 121 -8.77 26.27 18.34
N PRO A 122 -9.44 25.14 18.67
CA PRO A 122 -9.02 24.06 19.56
C PRO A 122 -8.44 22.81 18.86
N HIS A 123 -8.01 22.92 17.60
CA HIS A 123 -7.47 21.79 16.81
C HIS A 123 -6.00 21.46 17.12
N CYS A 124 -5.29 22.31 17.87
CA CYS A 124 -3.93 22.04 18.35
C CYS A 124 -3.92 20.79 19.23
N VAL A 125 -3.09 19.80 18.90
CA VAL A 125 -3.06 18.51 19.57
C VAL A 125 -1.99 18.40 20.65
N PHE A 126 -1.01 19.31 20.71
CA PHE A 126 0.05 19.30 21.72
C PHE A 126 -0.17 20.29 22.86
N ASP A 127 0.47 20.00 24.00
CA ASP A 127 0.41 20.82 25.21
C ASP A 127 1.66 21.71 25.29
N PHE A 128 1.47 23.00 25.55
CA PHE A 128 2.56 23.95 25.78
C PHE A 128 2.92 23.99 27.27
N ILE A 129 4.22 23.93 27.61
CA ILE A 129 4.69 24.00 29.00
C ILE A 129 5.58 25.21 29.20
N ILE A 130 5.17 26.09 30.12
CA ILE A 130 5.89 27.30 30.52
C ILE A 130 6.62 27.01 31.83
N PRO A 131 7.97 26.88 31.84
CA PRO A 131 8.74 26.83 33.08
C PRO A 131 8.75 28.20 33.77
N HIS A 132 8.53 28.23 35.08
CA HIS A 132 8.59 29.46 35.86
C HIS A 132 10.05 29.81 36.17
N HIS A 133 10.48 31.00 35.75
CA HIS A 133 11.87 31.46 35.90
C HIS A 133 12.38 31.27 37.34
N ASN A 134 13.56 30.66 37.48
CA ASN A 134 14.22 30.35 38.75
C ASN A 134 13.40 29.46 39.72
N SER A 135 12.51 28.59 39.23
CA SER A 135 11.85 27.57 40.05
C SER A 135 11.64 26.24 39.32
N SER A 136 11.32 25.18 40.06
CA SER A 136 10.89 23.87 39.55
C SER A 136 9.38 23.78 39.26
N LYS A 137 8.69 24.91 39.11
CA LYS A 137 7.26 24.96 38.78
C LYS A 137 7.05 25.16 37.28
N GLU A 138 6.05 24.49 36.75
CA GLU A 138 5.67 24.52 35.34
C GLU A 138 4.17 24.79 35.21
N THR A 139 3.78 25.67 34.27
CA THR A 139 2.38 25.84 33.85
C THR A 139 2.17 25.08 32.53
N ARG A 140 1.31 24.06 32.53
CA ARG A 140 0.94 23.29 31.34
C ARG A 140 -0.40 23.78 30.78
N LEU A 141 -0.36 24.38 29.59
CA LEU A 141 -1.51 24.77 28.79
C LEU A 141 -1.84 23.62 27.82
N ARG A 142 -3.09 23.13 27.80
CA ARG A 142 -3.44 21.86 27.11
C ARG A 142 -4.08 22.08 25.75
N GLY A 143 -3.57 21.43 24.71
CA GLY A 143 -4.10 21.55 23.34
C GLY A 143 -3.97 22.98 22.79
N GLU A 144 -2.79 23.57 22.94
CA GLU A 144 -2.52 24.99 22.63
C GLU A 144 -1.31 25.18 21.72
N PHE A 145 -0.54 24.11 21.46
CA PHE A 145 0.63 24.13 20.60
C PHE A 145 0.31 23.45 19.28
N CYS A 146 0.37 24.22 18.19
CA CYS A 146 -0.09 23.87 16.84
C CYS A 146 1.04 23.81 15.79
N ILE A 147 2.29 24.14 16.16
CA ILE A 147 3.37 24.33 15.18
C ILE A 147 3.67 23.04 14.40
N PRO A 148 3.85 21.85 15.01
CA PRO A 148 4.06 20.61 14.24
C PRO A 148 2.99 20.35 13.18
N GLU A 149 1.73 20.67 13.49
CA GLU A 149 0.58 20.52 12.60
C GLU A 149 0.56 21.52 11.43
N HIS A 150 1.45 22.52 11.39
CA HIS A 150 1.63 23.44 10.24
C HIS A 150 2.71 22.97 9.25
N LEU A 151 3.46 21.92 9.62
CA LEU A 151 4.66 21.48 8.90
C LEU A 151 4.41 20.22 8.06
N THR A 152 3.27 19.56 8.26
CA THR A 152 2.87 18.31 7.61
C THR A 152 2.58 18.46 6.12
N GLY A 153 2.93 17.46 5.32
CA GLY A 153 2.68 17.41 3.88
C GLY A 153 3.80 16.68 3.16
N GLY A 154 3.73 15.36 3.10
CA GLY A 154 4.79 14.49 2.58
C GLY A 154 4.28 13.46 1.57
N ALA A 155 5.21 12.81 0.88
CA ALA A 155 4.92 11.71 -0.03
C ALA A 155 6.14 10.78 -0.17
N ALA A 156 5.97 9.60 -0.78
CA ALA A 156 7.06 8.69 -1.14
C ALA A 156 6.81 8.06 -2.50
N VAL A 157 7.83 8.02 -3.36
CA VAL A 157 7.78 7.43 -4.71
C VAL A 157 8.45 6.05 -4.72
N GLY A 158 7.80 5.05 -5.33
CA GLY A 158 8.32 3.69 -5.41
C GLY A 158 7.45 2.73 -6.22
N ASP A 159 8.09 1.73 -6.83
CA ASP A 159 7.55 0.64 -7.65
C ASP A 159 6.98 -0.48 -6.72
N TYR A 160 5.78 -0.29 -6.16
CA TYR A 160 5.31 -1.12 -5.02
C TYR A 160 4.72 -2.48 -5.43
N ASP A 161 4.27 -2.63 -6.68
CA ASP A 161 3.82 -3.89 -7.28
C ASP A 161 4.79 -4.45 -8.36
N ASN A 162 6.04 -3.95 -8.38
CA ASN A 162 7.16 -4.44 -9.18
C ASN A 162 6.92 -4.47 -10.72
N ASP A 163 5.93 -3.72 -11.21
CA ASP A 163 5.63 -3.60 -12.64
C ASP A 163 6.71 -2.80 -13.40
N GLY A 164 7.48 -1.96 -12.69
CA GLY A 164 8.59 -1.17 -13.20
C GLY A 164 8.26 0.27 -13.59
N LEU A 165 7.04 0.73 -13.32
CA LEU A 165 6.66 2.15 -13.24
C LEU A 165 6.90 2.68 -11.81
N GLN A 166 6.74 3.99 -11.62
CA GLN A 166 6.88 4.62 -10.30
C GLN A 166 5.52 5.10 -9.77
N ASP A 167 5.11 4.56 -8.63
CA ASP A 167 3.89 4.92 -7.92
C ASP A 167 4.15 5.96 -6.83
N ILE A 168 3.10 6.57 -6.28
CA ILE A 168 3.24 7.62 -5.27
C ILE A 168 2.22 7.51 -4.14
N TYR A 169 2.73 7.50 -2.91
CA TYR A 169 1.93 7.57 -1.68
C TYR A 169 1.99 8.97 -1.07
N PHE A 170 0.85 9.61 -0.82
CA PHE A 170 0.75 10.92 -0.15
C PHE A 170 0.27 10.79 1.31
N THR A 171 0.96 11.45 2.23
CA THR A 171 0.50 11.59 3.63
C THR A 171 -0.61 12.64 3.72
N LEU A 172 -1.70 12.36 4.43
CA LEU A 172 -2.75 13.34 4.73
C LEU A 172 -2.94 13.49 6.26
N PHE A 173 -2.93 14.73 6.76
CA PHE A 173 -3.06 15.00 8.20
C PHE A 173 -4.52 14.90 8.69
N HIS A 174 -5.49 15.43 7.93
CA HIS A 174 -6.91 15.42 8.31
C HIS A 174 -7.74 14.28 7.69
N LYS A 175 -7.18 13.53 6.72
CA LYS A 175 -7.87 12.52 5.91
C LYS A 175 -7.03 11.23 5.87
N THR A 176 -7.57 10.14 5.32
CA THR A 176 -6.81 8.90 5.10
C THR A 176 -5.75 9.13 4.04
N SER A 177 -4.50 8.78 4.34
CA SER A 177 -3.38 8.88 3.39
C SER A 177 -3.59 7.96 2.18
N VAL A 178 -2.99 8.26 1.03
CA VAL A 178 -3.43 7.73 -0.27
C VAL A 178 -2.28 7.17 -1.08
N LEU A 179 -2.41 5.94 -1.59
CA LEU A 179 -1.54 5.37 -2.62
C LEU A 179 -2.20 5.53 -4.00
N TYR A 180 -1.44 6.12 -4.93
CA TYR A 180 -1.77 6.22 -6.33
C TYR A 180 -0.83 5.32 -7.15
N ARG A 181 -1.39 4.29 -7.80
CA ARG A 181 -0.65 3.50 -8.80
C ARG A 181 -0.59 4.24 -10.14
N ASN A 182 0.55 4.22 -10.81
CA ASN A 182 0.78 4.72 -12.16
C ASN A 182 0.14 3.80 -13.20
N ASN A 183 -0.40 4.33 -14.30
CA ASN A 183 -0.98 3.53 -15.38
C ASN A 183 -0.08 3.43 -16.63
N GLY A 184 1.07 4.10 -16.66
CA GLY A 184 1.97 4.14 -17.83
C GLY A 184 1.43 4.97 -19.02
N ASP A 185 0.36 5.74 -18.80
CA ASP A 185 -0.26 6.64 -19.78
C ASP A 185 -0.26 8.11 -19.32
N GLY A 186 0.52 8.43 -18.29
CA GLY A 186 0.56 9.72 -17.61
C GLY A 186 -0.56 9.95 -16.58
N THR A 187 -1.43 8.96 -16.35
CA THR A 187 -2.49 9.01 -15.32
C THR A 187 -2.25 8.05 -14.17
N PHE A 188 -2.79 8.37 -13.00
CA PHE A 188 -2.71 7.55 -11.80
C PHE A 188 -4.10 7.03 -11.34
N THR A 189 -4.12 6.12 -10.37
CA THR A 189 -5.36 5.56 -9.81
C THR A 189 -5.22 5.29 -8.31
N ASP A 190 -6.14 5.82 -7.50
CA ASP A 190 -6.20 5.66 -6.04
C ASP A 190 -6.57 4.20 -5.68
N VAL A 191 -5.57 3.41 -5.31
CA VAL A 191 -5.70 1.97 -4.96
C VAL A 191 -5.71 1.73 -3.44
N THR A 192 -5.64 2.80 -2.64
CA THR A 192 -5.41 2.80 -1.18
C THR A 192 -6.20 1.75 -0.40
N LYS A 193 -7.50 1.60 -0.72
CA LYS A 193 -8.41 0.69 -0.01
C LYS A 193 -8.25 -0.77 -0.43
N ASP A 194 -7.85 -0.99 -1.67
CA ASP A 194 -7.81 -2.30 -2.30
C ASP A 194 -6.52 -3.03 -1.89
N VAL A 195 -5.42 -2.27 -1.75
CA VAL A 195 -4.14 -2.73 -1.16
C VAL A 195 -4.12 -2.72 0.37
N GLY A 196 -5.19 -2.26 1.05
CA GLY A 196 -5.31 -2.32 2.52
C GLY A 196 -4.58 -1.23 3.34
N LEU A 197 -4.11 -0.15 2.71
CA LEU A 197 -3.26 0.86 3.36
C LEU A 197 -3.98 1.84 4.32
N GLY A 198 -3.16 2.51 5.14
CA GLY A 198 -3.52 3.60 6.04
C GLY A 198 -2.28 4.46 6.38
N PRO A 199 -2.32 5.33 7.41
CA PRO A 199 -3.35 5.48 8.43
C PRO A 199 -4.48 6.42 8.00
N SER A 200 -5.59 6.39 8.76
CA SER A 200 -6.81 7.16 8.47
C SER A 200 -6.71 8.67 8.68
N ARG A 201 -5.61 9.16 9.27
CA ARG A 201 -5.27 10.58 9.55
C ARG A 201 -3.87 10.67 10.19
N CYS A 202 -3.43 11.89 10.49
CA CYS A 202 -2.24 12.20 11.30
C CYS A 202 -0.89 11.74 10.73
N ALA A 203 -0.83 11.30 9.47
CA ALA A 203 0.43 11.02 8.79
C ALA A 203 1.21 12.31 8.51
N SER A 204 2.54 12.22 8.47
CA SER A 204 3.46 13.36 8.35
C SER A 204 4.43 13.17 7.19
N GLY A 205 5.48 12.38 7.38
CA GLY A 205 6.35 11.87 6.32
C GLY A 205 6.13 10.38 6.08
N ALA A 206 6.63 9.88 4.96
CA ALA A 206 6.57 8.47 4.59
C ALA A 206 7.82 8.08 3.80
N GLY A 207 8.07 6.78 3.68
CA GLY A 207 9.11 6.23 2.83
C GLY A 207 8.95 4.74 2.55
N TRP A 208 9.40 4.32 1.37
CA TRP A 208 9.47 2.94 0.91
C TRP A 208 10.81 2.31 1.30
N ILE A 209 10.73 1.11 1.86
CA ILE A 209 11.84 0.34 2.41
C ILE A 209 11.45 -1.14 2.36
N ASP A 210 12.31 -2.02 1.87
CA ASP A 210 12.16 -3.45 2.15
C ASP A 210 12.76 -3.71 3.54
N VAL A 211 11.95 -4.08 4.55
CA VAL A 211 12.47 -4.29 5.91
C VAL A 211 12.91 -5.71 6.19
N ASP A 212 12.46 -6.73 5.45
CA ASP A 212 12.85 -8.13 5.67
C ASP A 212 13.57 -8.85 4.52
N GLU A 213 14.05 -8.07 3.54
CA GLU A 213 14.83 -8.52 2.38
C GLU A 213 14.05 -9.60 1.59
N ASP A 214 12.80 -9.23 1.33
CA ASP A 214 11.76 -10.05 0.71
C ASP A 214 11.59 -9.73 -0.78
N GLY A 215 11.89 -8.51 -1.23
CA GLY A 215 11.77 -8.03 -2.62
C GLY A 215 10.45 -7.31 -2.94
N ASP A 216 9.54 -7.21 -1.98
CA ASP A 216 8.35 -6.36 -2.05
C ASP A 216 8.57 -5.10 -1.18
N LEU A 217 8.29 -3.90 -1.68
CA LEU A 217 8.56 -2.66 -0.92
C LEU A 217 7.51 -2.44 0.18
N ASP A 218 7.96 -2.39 1.45
CA ASP A 218 7.15 -1.98 2.60
C ASP A 218 7.07 -0.45 2.72
N LEU A 219 6.06 0.04 3.45
CA LEU A 219 5.83 1.47 3.64
C LEU A 219 5.89 1.86 5.13
N TYR A 220 6.89 2.67 5.50
CA TYR A 220 7.00 3.26 6.84
C TYR A 220 6.42 4.68 6.86
N VAL A 221 5.58 5.00 7.85
CA VAL A 221 4.83 6.26 7.93
C VAL A 221 4.94 6.89 9.31
N THR A 222 5.52 8.11 9.37
CA THR A 222 5.62 8.91 10.60
C THR A 222 4.33 9.70 10.84
N THR A 223 4.17 10.21 12.05
CA THR A 223 2.91 10.82 12.48
C THR A 223 3.09 12.07 13.34
N VAL A 224 2.26 13.07 13.09
CA VAL A 224 2.04 14.22 13.99
C VAL A 224 0.69 14.07 14.67
N GLY A 225 0.68 14.03 16.01
CA GLY A 225 -0.54 14.05 16.82
C GLY A 225 -1.13 12.69 17.21
N ASP A 226 -0.70 11.59 16.58
CA ASP A 226 -0.94 10.22 17.08
C ASP A 226 0.14 9.82 18.11
N SER A 227 -0.05 8.70 18.79
CA SER A 227 0.83 8.17 19.85
C SER A 227 1.84 7.12 19.36
N ARG A 228 1.89 6.88 18.04
CA ARG A 228 2.72 5.86 17.40
C ARG A 228 2.89 6.10 15.90
N HIS A 229 3.97 5.57 15.33
CA HIS A 229 4.17 5.47 13.87
C HIS A 229 3.65 4.13 13.33
N TYR A 230 3.68 3.97 12.00
CA TYR A 230 3.14 2.81 11.29
C TYR A 230 4.17 2.23 10.31
N LEU A 231 4.10 0.92 10.09
CA LEU A 231 4.88 0.15 9.13
C LEU A 231 3.92 -0.84 8.49
N TYR A 232 3.73 -0.70 7.19
CA TYR A 232 2.84 -1.52 6.40
C TYR A 232 3.68 -2.49 5.59
N ILE A 233 3.60 -3.77 5.94
CA ILE A 233 4.36 -4.83 5.29
C ILE A 233 3.62 -5.28 4.03
N ASN A 234 4.34 -5.33 2.93
CA ASN A 234 3.83 -5.76 1.63
C ASN A 234 3.83 -7.30 1.56
N TYR A 235 2.82 -7.86 0.90
CA TYR A 235 2.66 -9.30 0.70
C TYR A 235 2.06 -9.54 -0.69
N GLY A 236 2.83 -9.29 -1.75
CA GLY A 236 2.35 -9.34 -3.14
C GLY A 236 1.28 -8.28 -3.43
N GLY A 237 1.60 -7.01 -3.18
CA GLY A 237 0.71 -5.86 -3.44
C GLY A 237 -0.39 -5.62 -2.39
N PHE A 238 -0.44 -6.39 -1.29
CA PHE A 238 -1.37 -6.18 -0.19
C PHE A 238 -0.66 -5.91 1.14
N PHE A 239 -1.06 -4.83 1.82
CA PHE A 239 -0.35 -4.29 2.98
C PHE A 239 -0.97 -4.67 4.33
N VAL A 240 -0.12 -5.01 5.31
CA VAL A 240 -0.52 -5.32 6.69
C VAL A 240 0.25 -4.44 7.69
N GLU A 241 -0.46 -3.76 8.58
CA GLU A 241 0.14 -2.90 9.62
C GLU A 241 0.81 -3.73 10.74
N GLU A 242 2.12 -3.57 10.93
CA GLU A 242 2.92 -4.41 11.82
C GLU A 242 3.87 -3.67 12.79
N ALA A 243 3.89 -2.33 12.88
CA ALA A 243 4.96 -1.62 13.61
C ALA A 243 5.05 -1.91 15.12
N GLU A 244 3.94 -2.32 15.77
CA GLU A 244 3.97 -2.82 17.16
C GLU A 244 4.52 -4.26 17.26
N LYS A 245 4.25 -5.12 16.25
CA LYS A 245 4.81 -6.48 16.14
C LYS A 245 6.31 -6.45 15.81
N ARG A 246 6.72 -5.46 15.02
CA ARG A 246 8.08 -5.20 14.52
C ARG A 246 8.91 -4.24 15.38
N ASN A 247 8.32 -3.70 16.45
CA ASN A 247 8.97 -2.85 17.46
C ASN A 247 9.53 -1.50 16.94
N CYS A 248 9.05 -1.02 15.79
CA CYS A 248 9.39 0.29 15.22
C CYS A 248 8.33 1.38 15.46
N SER A 249 7.17 1.05 16.06
CA SER A 249 6.06 2.00 16.31
C SER A 249 6.35 3.21 17.22
N LEU A 250 7.48 3.23 17.95
CA LEU A 250 7.87 4.28 18.92
C LEU A 250 6.79 4.66 19.97
N VAL A 251 5.96 3.69 20.40
CA VAL A 251 4.97 3.89 21.48
C VAL A 251 5.65 4.14 22.83
N PHE A 252 5.61 5.38 23.34
CA PHE A 252 6.08 5.67 24.70
C PHE A 252 5.11 5.11 25.77
N PRO A 253 5.61 4.64 26.94
CA PRO A 253 4.76 4.05 27.99
C PRO A 253 3.63 4.95 28.52
N ASN A 254 3.78 6.28 28.42
CA ASN A 254 2.75 7.25 28.82
C ASN A 254 1.80 7.67 27.69
N LYS A 255 1.88 7.02 26.51
CA LYS A 255 1.16 7.33 25.28
C LYS A 255 1.13 8.84 24.97
N ARG A 256 2.30 9.48 25.01
CA ARG A 256 2.43 10.86 24.50
C ARG A 256 2.14 10.86 23.00
N LYS A 257 1.72 12.01 22.48
CA LYS A 257 1.68 12.23 21.04
C LYS A 257 3.11 12.39 20.52
N LEU A 258 3.31 11.94 19.29
CA LEU A 258 4.53 12.09 18.52
C LEU A 258 4.38 13.28 17.57
N ALA A 259 5.47 13.98 17.31
CA ALA A 259 5.58 15.03 16.30
C ALA A 259 6.59 14.61 15.22
N GLY A 260 6.43 13.38 14.72
CA GLY A 260 7.36 12.73 13.81
C GLY A 260 7.40 13.43 12.46
N MET A 261 8.61 13.62 11.95
CA MET A 261 8.90 14.34 10.71
C MET A 261 9.39 13.34 9.66
N THR A 262 10.61 13.46 9.15
CA THR A 262 11.13 12.61 8.07
C THR A 262 11.58 11.24 8.61
N PRO A 263 11.08 10.12 8.06
CA PRO A 263 11.77 8.83 8.15
C PRO A 263 12.88 8.76 7.10
N ASN A 264 14.01 8.13 7.44
CA ASN A 264 15.10 7.87 6.50
C ASN A 264 15.71 6.49 6.75
N PHE A 265 16.30 5.90 5.70
CA PHE A 265 16.73 4.51 5.67
C PHE A 265 18.17 4.35 5.20
N GLY A 266 18.84 3.31 5.67
CA GLY A 266 20.18 2.93 5.25
C GLY A 266 20.70 1.75 6.07
N ASP A 267 21.62 0.97 5.51
CA ASP A 267 22.32 -0.12 6.19
C ASP A 267 23.58 0.45 6.88
N PHE A 268 23.47 0.85 8.16
CA PHE A 268 24.56 1.61 8.81
C PHE A 268 25.64 0.71 9.43
N ASP A 269 25.32 -0.55 9.77
CA ASP A 269 26.28 -1.54 10.29
C ASP A 269 26.69 -2.67 9.33
N ARG A 270 26.19 -2.61 8.08
CA ARG A 270 26.58 -3.44 6.93
C ARG A 270 26.30 -4.92 7.14
N ASP A 271 25.20 -5.23 7.82
CA ASP A 271 24.64 -6.58 7.94
C ASP A 271 23.80 -6.98 6.72
N GLY A 272 23.40 -5.99 5.91
CA GLY A 272 22.67 -6.15 4.66
C GLY A 272 21.17 -5.90 4.75
N PHE A 273 20.64 -5.51 5.91
CA PHE A 273 19.24 -5.12 6.08
C PHE A 273 19.11 -3.63 6.40
N LEU A 274 18.02 -3.00 5.94
CA LEU A 274 17.86 -1.56 6.08
C LEU A 274 17.38 -1.16 7.49
N ASP A 275 18.09 -0.20 8.09
CA ASP A 275 17.76 0.43 9.36
C ASP A 275 16.88 1.66 9.15
N ILE A 276 16.19 2.11 10.22
CA ILE A 276 15.31 3.29 10.18
C ILE A 276 15.81 4.35 11.14
N TYR A 277 16.15 5.54 10.64
CA TYR A 277 16.26 6.75 11.46
C TYR A 277 14.98 7.58 11.33
N VAL A 278 14.42 7.98 12.46
CA VAL A 278 13.24 8.86 12.53
C VAL A 278 13.65 10.20 13.12
N THR A 279 13.08 11.31 12.64
CA THR A 279 13.18 12.63 13.28
C THR A 279 11.86 13.04 13.95
N GLU A 280 11.96 13.84 15.02
CA GLU A 280 10.84 14.51 15.69
C GLU A 280 11.16 15.98 15.97
N TRP A 281 10.16 16.85 15.85
CA TRP A 281 10.24 18.25 16.25
C TRP A 281 9.29 18.50 17.43
N ILE A 282 9.81 18.64 18.64
CA ILE A 282 9.00 18.79 19.86
C ILE A 282 9.70 19.61 20.96
N LEU A 283 8.94 20.54 21.56
CA LEU A 283 9.35 21.21 22.79
C LEU A 283 9.35 20.21 23.96
N HIS A 284 10.53 19.97 24.51
CA HIS A 284 10.81 18.89 25.45
C HIS A 284 10.18 19.19 26.81
N THR A 285 9.00 18.61 27.06
CA THR A 285 8.44 18.52 28.42
C THR A 285 9.48 17.86 29.33
N VAL A 286 9.74 18.43 30.49
CA VAL A 286 10.97 18.20 31.26
C VAL A 286 11.27 16.71 31.49
N GLY A 287 12.43 16.26 30.99
CA GLY A 287 13.02 14.95 31.32
C GLY A 287 12.46 13.71 30.58
N LYS A 288 11.80 13.86 29.42
CA LYS A 288 11.38 12.71 28.58
C LYS A 288 12.08 12.65 27.22
N PRO A 289 12.45 11.44 26.74
CA PRO A 289 13.04 11.24 25.42
C PRO A 289 12.12 11.63 24.25
N SER A 290 12.71 12.21 23.20
CA SER A 290 12.09 12.39 21.87
C SER A 290 11.92 11.05 21.13
N ALA A 291 11.31 11.11 19.96
CA ALA A 291 11.21 10.03 18.98
C ALA A 291 12.29 10.13 17.87
N SER A 292 13.26 11.04 18.00
CA SER A 292 14.41 11.13 17.08
C SER A 292 15.37 9.98 17.34
N ARG A 293 15.20 8.84 16.64
CA ARG A 293 15.81 7.56 17.02
C ARG A 293 16.34 6.76 15.84
N LEU A 294 17.46 6.07 16.08
CA LEU A 294 17.95 4.99 15.23
C LEU A 294 17.40 3.65 15.72
N LEU A 295 16.58 3.05 14.87
CA LEU A 295 15.99 1.74 15.02
C LEU A 295 16.77 0.77 14.12
N ARG A 296 17.64 -0.04 14.72
CA ARG A 296 18.43 -1.03 13.97
C ARG A 296 17.59 -2.27 13.66
N ASN A 297 17.68 -2.76 12.43
CA ASN A 297 17.08 -4.01 11.97
C ASN A 297 17.84 -5.21 12.58
N LYS A 298 17.16 -6.30 12.91
CA LYS A 298 17.82 -7.50 13.48
C LYS A 298 18.24 -8.53 12.43
N GLY A 299 18.15 -8.17 11.15
CA GLY A 299 18.64 -8.93 9.99
C GLY A 299 18.35 -10.42 10.06
N PHE A 300 19.31 -11.26 9.71
CA PHE A 300 19.17 -12.73 9.72
C PHE A 300 18.72 -13.34 11.07
N VAL A 301 18.86 -12.62 12.21
CA VAL A 301 18.35 -13.10 13.51
C VAL A 301 16.83 -12.98 13.59
N LYS A 302 16.27 -11.90 13.04
CA LYS A 302 14.83 -11.65 12.94
C LYS A 302 14.57 -10.47 11.99
N ALA A 303 14.47 -10.76 10.70
CA ALA A 303 14.36 -9.76 9.65
C ALA A 303 13.15 -8.83 9.87
N GLY A 304 13.32 -7.55 9.56
CA GLY A 304 12.32 -6.50 9.70
C GLY A 304 11.73 -6.35 11.10
N TYR A 305 12.49 -6.71 12.13
CA TYR A 305 12.18 -6.40 13.53
C TYR A 305 13.29 -5.55 14.12
N PHE A 306 12.91 -4.49 14.82
CA PHE A 306 13.82 -3.39 15.14
C PHE A 306 14.18 -3.30 16.64
N GLU A 307 15.32 -2.70 16.94
CA GLU A 307 15.74 -2.32 18.30
C GLU A 307 16.32 -0.89 18.35
N ASP A 308 15.90 -0.10 19.35
CA ASP A 308 16.44 1.25 19.57
C ASP A 308 17.86 1.19 20.14
N ILE A 309 18.81 1.70 19.38
CA ILE A 309 20.23 1.73 19.72
C ILE A 309 20.77 3.16 19.86
N THR A 310 19.90 4.18 19.80
CA THR A 310 20.28 5.60 19.66
C THR A 310 21.32 6.06 20.69
N ASP A 311 21.09 5.75 21.97
CA ASP A 311 22.03 6.04 23.08
C ASP A 311 23.31 5.20 23.02
N GLN A 312 23.22 3.97 22.50
CA GLN A 312 24.33 3.00 22.45
C GLN A 312 25.37 3.41 21.41
N VAL A 313 24.91 3.97 20.28
CA VAL A 313 25.79 4.46 19.20
C VAL A 313 26.15 5.94 19.31
N GLY A 314 25.51 6.71 20.19
CA GLY A 314 25.83 8.13 20.41
C GLY A 314 25.06 9.13 19.53
N LEU A 315 23.91 8.74 18.98
CA LEU A 315 23.04 9.59 18.12
C LEU A 315 21.94 10.32 18.91
N ASN A 316 22.05 10.47 20.23
CA ASN A 316 20.97 11.05 21.02
C ASN A 316 20.88 12.59 20.85
N MET A 317 20.00 13.00 19.93
CA MET A 317 19.71 14.41 19.64
C MET A 317 19.16 15.18 20.86
N ASP A 318 18.59 14.52 21.86
CA ASP A 318 18.07 15.17 23.07
C ASP A 318 19.19 15.72 23.97
N GLY A 319 20.45 15.38 23.70
CA GLY A 319 21.62 15.92 24.39
C GLY A 319 22.06 17.30 23.89
N TYR A 320 21.77 17.64 22.63
CA TYR A 320 22.12 18.92 22.02
C TYR A 320 21.01 19.95 22.32
N ARG A 321 21.38 21.10 22.89
CA ARG A 321 20.42 22.06 23.46
C ARG A 321 20.90 23.50 23.29
N GLY A 322 20.52 24.14 22.20
CA GLY A 322 20.74 25.56 21.98
C GLY A 322 19.99 26.48 22.98
N GLY A 323 20.72 27.34 23.68
CA GLY A 323 20.16 28.57 24.26
C GLY A 323 19.25 28.44 25.49
N SER A 324 18.05 29.04 25.40
CA SER A 324 17.27 29.47 26.57
C SER A 324 16.58 28.32 27.33
N SER A 325 16.08 28.60 28.53
CA SER A 325 15.28 27.63 29.30
C SER A 325 13.97 27.18 28.62
N LEU A 326 13.53 27.87 27.56
CA LEU A 326 12.38 27.52 26.73
C LEU A 326 12.77 26.62 25.53
N ASN A 327 14.01 26.71 25.04
CA ASN A 327 14.51 26.01 23.83
C ASN A 327 15.10 24.63 24.13
N ARG A 328 14.72 23.98 25.24
CA ARG A 328 15.32 22.68 25.64
C ARG A 328 14.81 21.47 24.82
N GLY A 329 14.18 21.72 23.68
CA GLY A 329 13.53 20.76 22.79
C GLY A 329 14.47 19.83 22.03
N THR A 330 13.87 18.96 21.22
CA THR A 330 14.55 18.24 20.14
C THR A 330 13.84 18.65 18.86
N HIS A 331 14.54 19.31 17.93
CA HIS A 331 13.93 20.11 16.87
C HIS A 331 14.27 19.59 15.46
N THR A 332 14.33 18.27 15.31
CA THR A 332 14.85 17.62 14.09
C THR A 332 13.79 17.46 13.00
N PHE A 333 14.16 17.69 11.75
CA PHE A 333 13.23 17.74 10.61
C PHE A 333 13.56 16.72 9.52
N GLY A 334 14.70 16.87 8.86
CA GLY A 334 15.23 15.97 7.83
C GLY A 334 16.41 15.16 8.35
N ALA A 335 16.64 14.01 7.72
CA ALA A 335 17.87 13.24 7.87
C ALA A 335 18.18 12.46 6.59
N SER A 336 19.45 12.16 6.35
CA SER A 336 19.91 11.23 5.31
C SER A 336 21.11 10.42 5.79
N PHE A 337 21.10 9.13 5.49
CA PHE A 337 22.28 8.27 5.41
C PHE A 337 22.99 8.47 4.06
N THR A 338 24.30 8.72 4.09
CA THR A 338 25.18 8.91 2.91
C THR A 338 26.64 8.67 3.31
N ASP A 339 27.45 8.01 2.47
CA ASP A 339 28.91 7.86 2.66
C ASP A 339 29.64 9.17 2.25
N PHE A 340 29.92 10.07 3.20
CA PHE A 340 30.44 11.40 2.86
C PHE A 340 31.97 11.48 2.75
N ASP A 341 32.72 10.46 3.20
CA ASP A 341 34.19 10.42 3.04
C ASP A 341 34.75 9.17 2.34
N GLU A 342 33.89 8.36 1.73
CA GLU A 342 34.21 7.21 0.88
C GLU A 342 34.95 6.08 1.62
N ASP A 343 34.69 5.94 2.93
CA ASP A 343 35.17 4.81 3.74
C ASP A 343 34.26 3.55 3.65
N GLY A 344 33.14 3.68 2.94
CA GLY A 344 32.18 2.62 2.66
C GLY A 344 31.10 2.45 3.72
N TRP A 345 31.04 3.30 4.75
CA TRP A 345 30.02 3.28 5.80
C TRP A 345 29.23 4.59 5.78
N PRO A 346 27.88 4.58 5.76
CA PRO A 346 27.13 5.83 5.67
C PRO A 346 27.15 6.62 6.99
N GLU A 347 27.43 7.92 6.89
CA GLU A 347 27.19 8.94 7.92
C GLU A 347 25.69 9.12 8.17
N LEU A 348 25.36 9.79 9.27
CA LEU A 348 24.03 10.38 9.44
C LEU A 348 24.11 11.91 9.47
N LEU A 349 23.44 12.54 8.51
CA LEU A 349 23.12 13.97 8.51
C LEU A 349 21.75 14.21 9.15
N VAL A 350 21.59 15.27 9.95
CA VAL A 350 20.31 15.68 10.55
C VAL A 350 20.13 17.20 10.50
N THR A 351 19.05 17.69 9.88
CA THR A 351 18.63 19.10 9.93
C THR A 351 17.72 19.38 11.13
N ALA A 352 17.86 20.56 11.73
CA ALA A 352 17.08 21.03 12.87
C ALA A 352 17.09 22.56 13.04
N ASP A 353 16.12 23.08 13.77
CA ASP A 353 16.04 24.49 14.20
C ASP A 353 17.09 24.86 15.27
N TYR A 354 17.19 26.17 15.57
CA TYR A 354 17.85 26.76 16.74
C TYR A 354 19.35 26.48 16.88
N GLY A 355 20.03 26.15 15.77
CA GLY A 355 21.44 25.76 15.76
C GLY A 355 21.68 24.26 16.00
N ASP A 356 20.61 23.46 16.17
CA ASP A 356 20.73 22.06 16.57
C ASP A 356 21.03 21.11 15.40
N SER A 357 21.15 21.56 14.14
CA SER A 357 21.57 20.73 12.99
C SER A 357 22.93 20.04 13.21
N LYS A 358 23.08 18.74 12.87
CA LYS A 358 24.29 17.92 13.13
C LYS A 358 24.69 17.01 11.98
N MET A 359 25.99 16.73 11.90
CA MET A 359 26.59 15.69 11.06
C MET A 359 27.34 14.68 11.96
N PHE A 360 27.15 13.40 11.69
CA PHE A 360 27.67 12.30 12.51
C PHE A 360 28.48 11.31 11.67
N TRP A 361 29.81 11.27 11.88
CA TRP A 361 30.68 10.27 11.27
C TRP A 361 30.42 8.87 11.81
N ASN A 362 30.15 7.92 10.93
CA ASN A 362 30.11 6.50 11.27
C ASN A 362 31.51 6.03 11.72
N LYS A 363 31.56 5.06 12.63
CA LYS A 363 32.79 4.43 13.13
C LYS A 363 32.68 2.91 12.99
N ASN A 364 32.61 2.47 11.73
CA ASN A 364 32.59 1.07 11.33
C ASN A 364 31.40 0.28 11.90
N GLY A 365 30.19 0.84 11.77
CA GLY A 365 28.93 0.18 12.16
C GLY A 365 28.69 0.05 13.67
N LYS A 366 29.50 0.71 14.51
CA LYS A 366 29.51 0.48 15.97
C LYS A 366 29.09 1.68 16.81
N SER A 367 29.34 2.88 16.28
CA SER A 367 29.05 4.14 16.94
C SER A 367 29.18 5.27 15.94
N PHE A 368 28.61 6.42 16.28
CA PHE A 368 28.71 7.66 15.55
C PHE A 368 29.51 8.71 16.35
N VAL A 369 30.15 9.64 15.64
CA VAL A 369 30.91 10.75 16.25
C VAL A 369 30.49 12.06 15.58
N GLU A 370 29.85 12.92 16.38
CA GLU A 370 29.45 14.27 15.98
C GLU A 370 30.67 15.10 15.51
N CYS A 371 30.47 15.83 14.41
CA CYS A 371 31.56 16.45 13.68
C CYS A 371 31.36 17.90 13.24
N THR A 372 30.17 18.49 13.31
CA THR A 372 29.73 19.64 12.50
C THR A 372 30.80 20.74 12.40
N GLU A 373 31.24 21.31 13.53
CA GLU A 373 32.28 22.35 13.52
C GLU A 373 33.64 21.89 12.96
N LYS A 374 34.06 20.66 13.27
CA LYS A 374 35.33 20.05 12.82
C LYS A 374 35.31 19.74 11.33
N CYS A 375 34.13 19.50 10.79
CA CYS A 375 33.84 19.25 9.39
C CYS A 375 33.79 20.53 8.54
N GLY A 376 33.89 21.72 9.16
CA GLY A 376 33.71 23.02 8.49
C GLY A 376 32.25 23.45 8.32
N LEU A 377 31.31 22.59 8.72
CA LEU A 377 29.88 22.83 8.68
C LEU A 377 29.46 23.76 9.83
N ARG A 378 28.49 24.64 9.58
CA ARG A 378 27.85 25.46 10.62
C ARG A 378 26.42 24.96 10.85
N GLY A 379 26.15 24.49 12.06
CA GLY A 379 24.80 24.07 12.47
C GLY A 379 23.86 25.24 12.77
N GLU A 380 24.38 26.48 12.83
CA GLU A 380 23.76 27.70 13.38
C GLU A 380 22.43 28.16 12.75
N GLN A 381 22.04 27.62 11.59
CA GLN A 381 20.80 28.03 10.92
C GLN A 381 19.58 27.22 11.38
N ASP A 382 18.41 27.85 11.34
CA ASP A 382 17.12 27.17 11.43
C ASP A 382 16.86 26.42 10.11
N ALA A 383 17.04 25.09 10.09
CA ALA A 383 17.08 24.28 8.86
C ALA A 383 16.04 23.16 8.84
N MET A 384 15.23 23.13 7.78
CA MET A 384 14.07 22.25 7.64
C MET A 384 14.41 21.01 6.79
N GLY A 385 14.51 21.16 5.48
CA GLY A 385 14.96 20.12 4.55
C GLY A 385 16.36 20.35 3.98
N HIS A 386 16.84 19.35 3.25
CA HIS A 386 18.15 19.29 2.63
C HIS A 386 18.11 18.50 1.32
N ALA A 387 19.16 18.63 0.52
CA ALA A 387 19.45 17.81 -0.64
C ALA A 387 20.93 17.40 -0.66
N ILE A 388 21.25 16.26 -1.26
CA ILE A 388 22.60 15.67 -1.36
C ILE A 388 22.89 15.29 -2.80
N GLY A 389 24.08 15.60 -3.31
CA GLY A 389 24.47 15.31 -4.70
C GLY A 389 25.82 15.91 -5.09
N ASP A 390 26.46 15.35 -6.12
CA ASP A 390 27.72 15.85 -6.71
C ASP A 390 27.41 17.11 -7.56
N TRP A 391 27.38 18.30 -6.93
CA TRP A 391 26.76 19.48 -7.52
C TRP A 391 27.69 20.25 -8.46
N ASP A 392 29.01 20.28 -8.19
CA ASP A 392 30.00 20.79 -9.16
C ASP A 392 30.86 19.73 -9.86
N ASN A 393 30.45 18.45 -9.76
CA ASN A 393 31.00 17.31 -10.50
C ASN A 393 32.49 17.04 -10.19
N ASP A 394 32.82 17.03 -8.89
CA ASP A 394 34.15 16.64 -8.39
C ASP A 394 34.21 15.20 -7.83
N SER A 395 33.09 14.48 -7.91
CA SER A 395 32.85 13.12 -7.40
C SER A 395 32.60 12.98 -5.89
N HIS A 396 32.67 14.07 -5.13
CA HIS A 396 32.23 14.08 -3.74
C HIS A 396 30.79 14.60 -3.63
N LEU A 397 30.01 14.02 -2.72
CA LEU A 397 28.61 14.44 -2.54
C LEU A 397 28.56 15.72 -1.68
N ASP A 398 28.02 16.80 -2.26
CA ASP A 398 27.77 18.08 -1.61
C ASP A 398 26.46 18.06 -0.81
N TRP A 399 26.29 19.02 0.10
CA TRP A 399 25.08 19.18 0.90
C TRP A 399 24.46 20.57 0.76
N PHE A 400 23.23 20.65 0.24
CA PHE A 400 22.38 21.83 0.31
C PHE A 400 21.45 21.76 1.53
N SER A 401 21.41 22.82 2.33
CA SER A 401 20.52 23.00 3.49
C SER A 401 19.57 24.15 3.22
N THR A 402 18.27 23.89 3.30
CA THR A 402 17.28 24.98 3.41
C THR A 402 17.44 25.71 4.74
N ALA A 403 17.02 26.98 4.79
CA ALA A 403 16.84 27.73 6.02
C ALA A 403 16.02 29.01 5.81
N ILE A 404 15.75 29.75 6.89
CA ILE A 404 15.06 31.04 6.86
C ILE A 404 16.01 32.17 6.43
N PHE A 405 15.62 32.92 5.39
CA PHE A 405 16.23 34.19 5.00
C PHE A 405 15.22 35.33 5.15
N HIS A 406 15.62 36.41 5.84
CA HIS A 406 14.82 37.63 5.92
C HIS A 406 15.69 38.88 5.70
N ASN A 407 15.21 39.80 4.86
CA ASN A 407 15.96 41.00 4.50
C ASN A 407 15.76 42.13 5.53
N GLN A 408 16.84 42.53 6.20
CA GLN A 408 16.78 43.49 7.30
C GLN A 408 16.36 44.92 6.87
N THR A 409 16.51 45.30 5.60
CA THR A 409 16.10 46.64 5.12
C THR A 409 14.60 46.79 4.89
N ASP A 410 13.85 45.69 4.75
CA ASP A 410 12.39 45.76 4.55
C ASP A 410 11.62 45.91 5.88
N CYS A 411 12.26 45.60 7.02
CA CYS A 411 11.72 45.58 8.38
C CYS A 411 11.43 46.97 9.02
N SER A 412 10.93 47.94 8.25
CA SER A 412 10.71 49.33 8.70
C SER A 412 9.55 49.55 9.69
N ILE A 413 8.67 48.55 9.91
CA ILE A 413 7.43 48.71 10.70
C ILE A 413 7.31 47.73 11.89
N THR A 414 7.83 46.50 11.78
CA THR A 414 7.49 45.40 12.71
C THR A 414 8.65 44.78 13.49
N GLY A 415 9.90 44.97 13.04
CA GLY A 415 11.09 44.39 13.67
C GLY A 415 11.38 42.95 13.22
N CYS A 416 12.50 42.75 12.54
CA CYS A 416 12.98 41.44 12.11
C CYS A 416 13.33 40.54 13.31
N VAL A 417 12.63 39.41 13.47
CA VAL A 417 12.98 38.35 14.43
C VAL A 417 14.10 37.45 13.88
N PHE A 418 13.99 37.08 12.60
CA PHE A 418 14.96 36.24 11.90
C PHE A 418 15.97 37.09 11.12
N GLY A 419 17.19 36.57 10.95
CA GLY A 419 18.30 37.26 10.30
C GLY A 419 18.42 36.96 8.80
N SER A 420 19.42 37.60 8.16
CA SER A 420 19.80 37.34 6.76
C SER A 420 20.70 36.11 6.62
N GLY A 421 20.47 35.07 7.43
CA GLY A 421 21.28 33.84 7.47
C GLY A 421 21.08 33.03 6.20
N GLY A 422 19.84 32.59 5.97
CA GLY A 422 19.44 31.88 4.76
C GLY A 422 20.08 30.51 4.59
N ASN A 423 19.78 29.91 3.43
CA ASN A 423 20.21 28.57 3.02
C ASN A 423 21.74 28.41 3.12
N ARG A 424 22.21 27.15 3.08
CA ARG A 424 23.62 26.84 2.83
C ARG A 424 23.80 25.89 1.66
N LEU A 425 24.90 26.06 0.95
CA LEU A 425 25.50 25.01 0.13
C LEU A 425 26.90 24.74 0.68
N TYR A 426 27.11 23.51 1.16
CA TYR A 426 28.39 23.04 1.65
C TYR A 426 29.03 22.16 0.58
N ARG A 427 30.15 22.62 0.02
CA ARG A 427 30.93 21.81 -0.91
C ARG A 427 31.78 20.81 -0.13
N ASN A 428 31.77 19.55 -0.54
CA ASN A 428 32.62 18.50 -0.01
C ASN A 428 34.02 18.55 -0.67
N HIS A 429 35.07 18.23 0.08
CA HIS A 429 36.45 18.14 -0.40
C HIS A 429 37.07 16.75 -0.11
N GLY A 430 36.21 15.76 0.14
CA GLY A 430 36.59 14.48 0.70
C GLY A 430 37.24 14.63 2.07
N ASN A 431 37.88 13.57 2.56
CA ASN A 431 38.71 13.59 3.77
C ASN A 431 38.01 14.20 5.01
N ARG A 432 36.69 14.06 5.10
CA ARG A 432 35.82 14.57 6.19
C ARG A 432 35.79 16.10 6.32
N ARG A 433 35.97 16.86 5.23
CA ARG A 433 35.92 18.34 5.22
C ARG A 433 34.96 18.91 4.18
N PHE A 434 34.21 19.94 4.60
CA PHE A 434 33.39 20.79 3.76
C PHE A 434 33.77 22.27 3.90
N ASP A 435 33.58 23.05 2.85
CA ASP A 435 33.69 24.52 2.84
C ASP A 435 32.35 25.17 2.39
N ASP A 436 32.03 26.37 2.90
CA ASP A 436 30.75 27.06 2.61
C ASP A 436 30.81 27.75 1.22
N ALA A 437 30.02 27.23 0.27
CA ALA A 437 29.92 27.72 -1.11
C ALA A 437 28.69 28.63 -1.36
N THR A 438 27.89 28.92 -0.33
CA THR A 438 26.55 29.52 -0.47
C THR A 438 26.53 30.83 -1.27
N ASP A 439 27.40 31.78 -0.94
CA ASP A 439 27.44 33.11 -1.59
C ASP A 439 28.10 33.04 -2.98
N LYS A 440 28.94 32.04 -3.22
CA LYS A 440 29.55 31.75 -4.53
C LYS A 440 28.50 31.19 -5.50
N ALA A 441 27.65 30.28 -5.01
CA ALA A 441 26.54 29.71 -5.75
C ALA A 441 25.36 30.70 -5.91
N GLY A 442 25.18 31.64 -4.97
CA GLY A 442 24.10 32.64 -4.98
C GLY A 442 22.79 32.19 -4.33
N VAL A 443 22.78 31.03 -3.66
CA VAL A 443 21.54 30.36 -3.18
C VAL A 443 21.05 30.79 -1.79
N ARG A 444 21.73 31.76 -1.13
CA ARG A 444 21.43 32.16 0.26
C ARG A 444 19.99 32.67 0.46
N ASN A 445 19.49 33.47 -0.48
CA ASN A 445 18.15 34.07 -0.38
C ASN A 445 17.07 33.07 -0.80
N GLY A 446 16.70 32.16 0.11
CA GLY A 446 15.65 31.18 -0.12
C GLY A 446 14.22 31.67 0.16
N GLY A 447 14.04 32.65 1.03
CA GLY A 447 12.74 32.88 1.69
C GLY A 447 12.59 32.00 2.94
N TRP A 448 11.49 31.26 3.07
CA TRP A 448 11.30 30.27 4.15
C TRP A 448 11.19 28.87 3.55
N GLY A 449 12.35 28.23 3.33
CA GLY A 449 12.45 26.94 2.64
C GLY A 449 11.97 25.73 3.45
N TRP A 450 11.49 24.69 2.75
CA TRP A 450 11.08 23.41 3.35
C TRP A 450 11.80 22.22 2.69
N GLY A 451 11.12 21.40 1.88
CA GLY A 451 11.73 20.33 1.11
C GLY A 451 12.51 20.86 -0.09
N ALA A 452 13.67 20.27 -0.35
CA ALA A 452 14.55 20.59 -1.46
C ALA A 452 15.09 19.31 -2.11
N ALA A 453 15.49 19.39 -3.37
CA ALA A 453 16.16 18.31 -4.09
C ALA A 453 17.23 18.89 -5.04
N PHE A 454 18.23 18.07 -5.35
CA PHE A 454 19.11 18.30 -6.50
C PHE A 454 18.51 17.59 -7.72
N ILE A 455 18.37 18.31 -8.82
CA ILE A 455 17.66 17.87 -10.03
C ILE A 455 18.43 18.31 -11.27
N ASP A 456 18.50 17.50 -12.32
CA ASP A 456 19.01 17.94 -13.63
C ASP A 456 17.81 18.19 -14.56
N PHE A 457 17.04 19.25 -14.26
CA PHE A 457 15.72 19.48 -14.90
C PHE A 457 15.84 19.73 -16.41
N ASN A 458 17.06 19.99 -16.89
CA ASN A 458 17.37 20.39 -18.25
C ASN A 458 18.30 19.40 -18.98
N ASN A 459 18.60 18.27 -18.33
CA ASN A 459 19.45 17.16 -18.77
C ASN A 459 20.86 17.59 -19.26
N ASP A 460 21.52 18.52 -18.57
CA ASP A 460 22.83 19.06 -18.98
C ASP A 460 24.06 18.62 -18.19
N GLY A 461 23.88 17.73 -17.23
CA GLY A 461 24.93 17.09 -16.47
C GLY A 461 25.40 17.90 -15.27
N TYR A 462 24.69 18.95 -14.90
CA TYR A 462 24.93 19.76 -13.70
C TYR A 462 23.68 19.75 -12.84
N LEU A 463 23.82 19.46 -11.55
CA LEU A 463 22.68 19.44 -10.65
C LEU A 463 22.25 20.88 -10.35
N ASP A 464 21.00 21.18 -10.68
CA ASP A 464 20.25 22.36 -10.29
C ASP A 464 19.64 22.16 -8.88
N VAL A 465 19.30 23.25 -8.18
CA VAL A 465 18.70 23.19 -6.83
C VAL A 465 17.24 23.63 -6.91
N VAL A 466 16.31 22.76 -6.52
CA VAL A 466 14.88 23.10 -6.39
C VAL A 466 14.43 23.04 -4.93
N MET A 467 13.60 24.00 -4.49
CA MET A 467 13.21 24.18 -3.09
C MET A 467 11.77 24.69 -2.95
N THR A 468 10.98 24.07 -2.08
CA THR A 468 9.65 24.56 -1.68
C THR A 468 9.73 25.65 -0.60
N ASN A 469 8.68 26.46 -0.49
CA ASN A 469 8.67 27.67 0.32
C ASN A 469 7.32 27.93 1.00
N GLY A 470 7.38 28.80 2.00
CA GLY A 470 6.24 29.57 2.51
C GLY A 470 5.71 29.07 3.85
N VAL A 471 5.30 30.01 4.71
CA VAL A 471 4.71 29.73 6.04
C VAL A 471 3.67 30.80 6.40
N ASP A 472 2.74 30.47 7.27
CA ASP A 472 1.64 31.33 7.74
C ASP A 472 1.30 30.91 9.17
N PHE A 473 1.59 31.76 10.16
CA PHE A 473 1.31 31.52 11.58
C PHE A 473 0.27 32.56 12.08
N PRO A 474 -1.04 32.23 12.16
CA PRO A 474 -2.12 33.16 12.51
C PRO A 474 -2.08 33.81 13.92
N SER A 475 -0.98 33.67 14.65
CA SER A 475 -0.73 34.23 15.99
C SER A 475 0.39 35.26 16.04
N THR A 476 1.10 35.50 14.94
CA THR A 476 2.13 36.55 14.80
C THR A 476 1.68 37.61 13.79
N THR A 477 2.35 38.77 13.78
CA THR A 477 1.99 39.92 12.92
C THR A 477 3.19 40.37 12.09
N THR A 478 4.02 39.40 11.70
CA THR A 478 5.37 39.63 11.14
C THR A 478 5.66 38.76 9.92
N ASP A 479 4.78 37.81 9.63
CA ASP A 479 5.01 36.64 8.78
C ASP A 479 4.06 36.55 7.57
N ASP A 480 3.11 37.47 7.42
CA ASP A 480 2.34 37.70 6.18
C ASP A 480 3.23 37.78 4.92
N HIS A 481 4.50 38.21 5.09
CA HIS A 481 5.53 38.24 4.06
C HIS A 481 5.86 36.85 3.48
N PHE A 482 5.81 35.79 4.29
CA PHE A 482 6.16 34.43 3.88
C PHE A 482 4.96 33.62 3.37
N GLN A 483 3.72 34.07 3.60
CA GLN A 483 2.49 33.35 3.24
C GLN A 483 2.38 33.01 1.74
N LYS A 484 2.93 33.87 0.86
CA LYS A 484 2.75 33.81 -0.60
C LYS A 484 4.06 33.73 -1.38
N GLN A 485 5.10 33.17 -0.77
CA GLN A 485 6.33 32.85 -1.50
C GLN A 485 6.09 31.70 -2.47
N SER A 486 6.78 31.73 -3.62
CA SER A 486 6.82 30.61 -4.55
C SER A 486 7.95 29.65 -4.20
N MET A 487 7.85 28.41 -4.67
CA MET A 487 9.02 27.56 -4.81
C MET A 487 10.11 28.25 -5.65
N ILE A 488 11.37 27.83 -5.47
CA ILE A 488 12.52 28.38 -6.18
C ILE A 488 13.30 27.26 -6.85
N LEU A 489 13.71 27.49 -8.10
CA LEU A 489 14.67 26.70 -8.87
C LEU A 489 15.87 27.58 -9.22
N TRP A 490 17.05 27.18 -8.77
CA TRP A 490 18.34 27.75 -9.15
C TRP A 490 19.02 26.84 -10.18
N GLN A 491 19.06 27.28 -11.43
CA GLN A 491 19.81 26.61 -12.48
C GLN A 491 21.32 26.76 -12.23
N ASN A 492 22.06 25.66 -12.22
CA ASN A 492 23.50 25.62 -12.18
C ASN A 492 24.06 26.03 -13.55
N LEU A 493 24.97 27.00 -13.58
CA LEU A 493 25.58 27.47 -14.83
C LEU A 493 26.86 26.69 -15.19
N GLY A 494 27.26 25.72 -14.37
CA GLY A 494 28.41 24.85 -14.60
C GLY A 494 29.78 25.52 -14.38
N PRO A 495 30.89 24.82 -14.70
CA PRO A 495 32.24 25.21 -14.34
C PRO A 495 32.71 26.49 -15.05
N GLY A 496 32.21 26.76 -16.26
CA GLY A 496 32.49 28.00 -17.00
C GLY A 496 32.05 29.28 -16.29
N TYR A 497 31.12 29.15 -15.34
CA TYR A 497 30.61 30.23 -14.48
C TYR A 497 31.06 30.05 -13.01
N ASN A 498 32.11 29.26 -12.77
CA ASN A 498 32.69 28.99 -11.46
C ASN A 498 31.64 28.50 -10.43
N GLY A 499 30.70 27.64 -10.84
CA GLY A 499 29.66 27.14 -9.93
C GLY A 499 28.74 28.24 -9.37
N SER A 500 28.47 29.30 -10.13
CA SER A 500 27.38 30.22 -9.81
C SER A 500 26.07 29.69 -10.40
N THR A 501 24.96 29.95 -9.70
CA THR A 501 23.61 29.57 -10.14
C THR A 501 22.81 30.78 -10.58
N LYS A 502 21.65 30.54 -11.21
CA LYS A 502 20.70 31.55 -11.64
C LYS A 502 19.28 31.12 -11.27
N GLU A 503 18.53 31.98 -10.59
CA GLU A 503 17.09 31.76 -10.36
C GLU A 503 16.33 31.78 -11.71
N VAL A 504 15.49 30.76 -11.93
CA VAL A 504 14.76 30.57 -13.20
C VAL A 504 13.31 30.11 -13.04
N SER A 505 12.79 29.95 -11.82
CA SER A 505 11.49 29.33 -11.50
C SER A 505 10.34 29.90 -12.33
N ASN A 506 10.20 31.23 -12.37
CA ASN A 506 9.15 31.89 -13.17
C ASN A 506 9.42 31.88 -14.69
N ALA A 507 10.65 31.62 -15.13
CA ALA A 507 10.97 31.43 -16.54
C ALA A 507 10.71 29.99 -17.01
N VAL A 508 10.74 29.00 -16.11
CA VAL A 508 10.44 27.59 -16.44
C VAL A 508 8.97 27.20 -16.19
N GLY A 509 8.23 27.91 -15.35
CA GLY A 509 6.82 27.63 -15.01
C GLY A 509 6.56 27.24 -13.54
N LEU A 510 7.61 27.08 -12.74
CA LEU A 510 7.56 26.79 -11.31
C LEU A 510 7.29 28.08 -10.49
N ASN A 511 6.16 28.75 -10.76
CA ASN A 511 5.79 30.03 -10.13
C ASN A 511 4.56 29.96 -9.20
N ALA A 512 4.09 28.76 -8.85
CA ALA A 512 3.01 28.62 -7.88
C ALA A 512 3.44 29.14 -6.50
N THR A 513 2.52 29.83 -5.84
CA THR A 513 2.68 30.38 -4.49
C THR A 513 1.76 29.62 -3.53
N GLY A 514 2.24 29.30 -2.33
CA GLY A 514 1.49 28.41 -1.45
C GLY A 514 2.16 28.08 -0.12
N GLN A 515 2.05 26.82 0.28
CA GLN A 515 2.51 26.29 1.57
C GLN A 515 3.20 24.94 1.33
N GLY A 516 4.23 24.93 0.49
CA GLY A 516 4.96 23.71 0.14
C GLY A 516 5.70 23.14 1.35
N ARG A 517 5.72 21.81 1.47
CA ARG A 517 6.43 21.08 2.52
C ARG A 517 7.34 20.03 1.88
N GLY A 518 6.81 18.86 1.54
CA GLY A 518 7.51 17.86 0.75
C GLY A 518 7.72 18.33 -0.68
N LEU A 519 8.90 18.05 -1.22
CA LEU A 519 9.23 18.08 -2.63
C LEU A 519 9.88 16.76 -2.97
N LEU A 520 9.45 16.13 -4.06
CA LEU A 520 10.06 14.92 -4.60
C LEU A 520 10.26 15.09 -6.10
N LYS A 521 11.14 14.27 -6.68
CA LYS A 521 11.41 14.18 -8.11
C LYS A 521 11.41 12.72 -8.58
N PHE A 522 11.00 12.50 -9.82
CA PHE A 522 10.98 11.22 -10.53
C PHE A 522 10.67 11.47 -12.01
N ASP A 523 10.80 10.47 -12.86
CA ASP A 523 10.43 10.53 -14.30
C ASP A 523 9.15 9.68 -14.43
N PHE A 524 7.97 10.33 -14.47
CA PHE A 524 6.68 9.66 -14.18
C PHE A 524 5.94 9.13 -15.40
N ASP A 525 6.06 9.80 -16.55
CA ASP A 525 5.58 9.31 -17.85
C ASP A 525 6.66 8.55 -18.64
N ASP A 526 7.82 8.34 -18.00
CA ASP A 526 8.89 7.44 -18.41
C ASP A 526 9.61 7.91 -19.71
N ASP A 527 9.51 9.21 -20.05
CA ASP A 527 9.97 9.77 -21.32
C ASP A 527 11.41 10.33 -21.32
N GLY A 528 11.94 10.80 -20.17
CA GLY A 528 13.38 11.07 -20.03
C GLY A 528 13.88 12.33 -19.31
N ASP A 529 13.04 13.17 -18.70
CA ASP A 529 13.50 14.24 -17.79
C ASP A 529 12.90 14.14 -16.37
N GLU A 530 13.61 14.69 -15.36
CA GLU A 530 13.12 14.66 -13.97
C GLU A 530 11.93 15.65 -13.81
N ASP A 531 10.75 15.10 -13.50
CA ASP A 531 9.55 15.81 -13.05
C ASP A 531 9.63 16.21 -11.58
N VAL A 532 8.72 17.08 -11.12
CA VAL A 532 8.68 17.54 -9.72
C VAL A 532 7.26 17.46 -9.14
N VAL A 533 7.11 16.80 -7.99
CA VAL A 533 5.86 16.82 -7.21
C VAL A 533 6.02 17.61 -5.91
N VAL A 534 5.09 18.52 -5.65
CA VAL A 534 5.07 19.40 -4.48
C VAL A 534 3.88 19.06 -3.58
N CYS A 535 4.17 18.72 -2.33
CA CYS A 535 3.16 18.46 -1.30
C CYS A 535 2.86 19.76 -0.54
N ASN A 536 1.70 20.36 -0.80
CA ASN A 536 1.25 21.55 -0.08
C ASN A 536 0.56 21.18 1.25
N ASN A 537 0.93 21.84 2.35
CA ASN A 537 0.24 21.74 3.64
C ASN A 537 -1.21 22.24 3.56
N LEU A 538 -1.49 23.24 2.71
CA LEU A 538 -2.83 23.70 2.35
C LEU A 538 -3.06 23.61 0.84
N GLY A 539 -4.16 22.95 0.44
CA GLY A 539 -4.49 22.74 -0.98
C GLY A 539 -4.10 21.35 -1.50
N PRO A 540 -4.27 21.10 -2.81
CA PRO A 540 -3.85 19.86 -3.45
C PRO A 540 -2.32 19.78 -3.59
N PRO A 541 -1.75 18.58 -3.79
CA PRO A 541 -0.41 18.46 -4.34
C PRO A 541 -0.38 19.00 -5.78
N GLN A 542 0.80 19.38 -6.25
CA GLN A 542 1.04 19.77 -7.64
C GLN A 542 2.04 18.79 -8.25
N LEU A 543 1.82 18.40 -9.51
CA LEU A 543 2.70 17.52 -10.27
C LEU A 543 3.12 18.29 -11.51
N TYR A 544 4.39 18.64 -11.58
CA TYR A 544 4.99 19.39 -12.66
C TYR A 544 5.64 18.44 -13.67
N ASP A 545 4.87 18.17 -14.72
CA ASP A 545 5.29 17.55 -15.97
C ASP A 545 6.40 18.40 -16.61
N ASN A 546 7.58 17.82 -16.76
CA ASN A 546 8.72 18.41 -17.46
C ASN A 546 8.63 18.02 -18.94
N LYS A 547 8.72 19.03 -19.82
CA LYS A 547 8.94 18.83 -21.27
C LYS A 547 10.11 19.69 -21.74
N GLY A 548 11.11 19.79 -20.86
CA GLY A 548 12.25 20.69 -20.89
C GLY A 548 13.55 19.99 -21.33
N GLY A 549 14.00 19.05 -20.50
CA GLY A 549 15.22 18.25 -20.59
C GLY A 549 15.20 17.14 -21.64
N ASN A 550 14.03 16.70 -22.12
CA ASN A 550 13.87 15.76 -23.26
C ASN A 550 14.49 16.23 -24.61
N LYS A 551 15.06 17.44 -24.62
CA LYS A 551 15.82 18.03 -25.73
C LYS A 551 17.32 17.74 -25.66
N ARG A 552 17.78 17.15 -24.55
CA ARG A 552 19.15 16.70 -24.29
C ARG A 552 19.12 15.20 -23.95
N ASN A 553 20.30 14.59 -23.92
CA ASN A 553 20.42 13.15 -23.68
C ASN A 553 20.41 12.82 -22.17
N TRP A 554 20.01 11.60 -21.82
CA TRP A 554 19.83 11.16 -20.42
C TRP A 554 20.19 9.68 -20.21
N LEU A 555 20.25 9.24 -18.95
CA LEU A 555 20.46 7.84 -18.54
C LEU A 555 19.85 7.57 -17.16
N LYS A 556 19.05 6.50 -17.01
CA LYS A 556 18.59 6.00 -15.69
C LYS A 556 19.28 4.68 -15.30
N VAL A 557 19.70 4.58 -14.04
CA VAL A 557 20.46 3.43 -13.49
C VAL A 557 19.79 2.94 -12.20
N ARG A 558 19.16 1.76 -12.25
CA ARG A 558 18.65 1.04 -11.05
C ARG A 558 19.71 0.02 -10.61
N VAL A 559 20.06 0.02 -9.33
CA VAL A 559 21.11 -0.85 -8.78
C VAL A 559 20.47 -1.84 -7.82
N VAL A 560 20.62 -3.14 -8.10
CA VAL A 560 19.92 -4.22 -7.39
C VAL A 560 20.89 -5.31 -6.92
N HIS A 561 20.42 -6.11 -5.97
CA HIS A 561 21.03 -7.36 -5.57
C HIS A 561 19.99 -8.46 -5.39
N ASN A 562 20.40 -9.74 -5.33
CA ASN A 562 19.50 -10.82 -4.93
C ASN A 562 19.17 -10.65 -3.44
N CYS A 563 17.88 -10.66 -3.11
CA CYS A 563 17.40 -10.41 -1.75
C CYS A 563 17.92 -11.45 -0.75
N LEU A 564 18.18 -11.02 0.48
CA LEU A 564 18.80 -11.86 1.50
C LEU A 564 17.88 -12.96 2.07
N THR A 565 16.55 -12.75 2.08
CA THR A 565 15.58 -13.77 2.53
C THR A 565 15.05 -14.61 1.36
N PHE A 566 14.86 -14.02 0.18
CA PHE A 566 14.38 -14.70 -1.04
C PHE A 566 15.33 -14.52 -2.23
N SER A 567 16.27 -15.45 -2.39
CA SER A 567 17.37 -15.38 -3.38
C SER A 567 16.95 -15.33 -4.86
N ASP A 568 15.67 -15.57 -5.14
CA ASP A 568 15.02 -15.55 -6.46
C ASP A 568 14.27 -14.23 -6.76
N LYS A 569 14.21 -13.30 -5.81
CA LYS A 569 13.76 -11.90 -5.98
C LYS A 569 14.94 -10.91 -5.95
N LEU A 570 14.68 -9.64 -6.28
CA LEU A 570 15.68 -8.57 -6.41
C LEU A 570 15.35 -7.38 -5.50
N CYS A 571 16.33 -6.92 -4.73
CA CYS A 571 16.22 -5.86 -3.73
C CYS A 571 17.16 -4.69 -4.11
N ASP A 572 16.69 -3.45 -4.00
CA ASP A 572 17.46 -2.26 -4.39
C ASP A 572 18.64 -1.99 -3.44
N SER A 573 19.79 -1.64 -4.00
CA SER A 573 21.07 -1.55 -3.27
C SER A 573 21.33 -0.15 -2.70
N TYR A 574 20.75 0.16 -1.55
CA TYR A 574 21.08 1.38 -0.78
C TYR A 574 22.58 1.51 -0.51
N GLY A 575 23.07 2.75 -0.50
CA GLY A 575 24.49 3.09 -0.33
C GLY A 575 25.39 2.68 -1.50
N ALA A 576 24.85 2.14 -2.60
CA ALA A 576 25.63 1.90 -3.81
C ALA A 576 25.90 3.23 -4.53
N ARG A 577 27.17 3.51 -4.79
CA ARG A 577 27.60 4.71 -5.53
C ARG A 577 27.68 4.43 -7.01
N VAL A 578 26.98 5.25 -7.80
CA VAL A 578 26.93 5.23 -9.26
C VAL A 578 27.71 6.42 -9.79
N GLN A 579 28.71 6.16 -10.64
CA GLN A 579 29.49 7.19 -11.32
C GLN A 579 29.32 7.02 -12.83
N VAL A 580 28.94 8.08 -13.52
CA VAL A 580 28.83 8.12 -14.99
C VAL A 580 29.97 8.98 -15.54
N LEU A 581 30.85 8.37 -16.35
CA LEU A 581 31.97 9.02 -17.02
C LEU A 581 31.62 9.26 -18.49
N THR A 582 31.56 10.52 -18.91
CA THR A 582 31.23 10.90 -20.28
C THR A 582 32.43 10.87 -21.23
N SER A 583 32.16 11.05 -22.52
CA SER A 583 33.20 11.08 -23.56
C SER A 583 34.16 12.28 -23.46
N SER A 584 33.78 13.33 -22.72
CA SER A 584 34.63 14.50 -22.42
C SER A 584 35.48 14.36 -21.14
N ASN A 585 35.36 13.23 -20.42
CA ASN A 585 35.87 13.00 -19.05
C ASN A 585 35.15 13.80 -17.95
N HIS A 586 33.93 14.26 -18.19
CA HIS A 586 33.03 14.73 -17.12
C HIS A 586 32.56 13.50 -16.33
N ILE A 587 32.71 13.52 -15.00
CA ILE A 587 32.18 12.49 -14.10
C ILE A 587 30.97 13.09 -13.37
N GLN A 588 29.87 12.36 -13.29
CA GLN A 588 28.73 12.66 -12.42
C GLN A 588 28.55 11.54 -11.39
N THR A 589 28.37 11.87 -10.12
CA THR A 589 28.22 10.89 -9.04
C THR A 589 26.88 11.00 -8.32
N LYS A 590 26.20 9.87 -8.14
CA LYS A 590 24.99 9.75 -7.28
C LYS A 590 25.09 8.51 -6.40
N GLU A 591 24.35 8.49 -5.30
CA GLU A 591 24.33 7.39 -4.33
C GLU A 591 22.90 6.96 -4.04
N VAL A 592 22.66 5.65 -4.11
CA VAL A 592 21.31 5.06 -4.05
C VAL A 592 20.74 5.19 -2.64
N GLY A 593 19.61 5.88 -2.50
CA GLY A 593 18.91 6.09 -1.23
C GLY A 593 19.15 7.46 -0.55
N SER A 594 20.14 8.24 -0.99
CA SER A 594 20.44 9.55 -0.40
C SER A 594 19.36 10.62 -0.66
N ASP A 595 18.53 10.43 -1.71
CA ASP A 595 17.42 11.30 -2.14
C ASP A 595 16.17 11.23 -1.21
N THR A 596 16.42 11.28 0.11
CA THR A 596 15.39 11.58 1.13
C THR A 596 15.41 13.08 1.43
N HIS A 597 14.23 13.68 1.51
CA HIS A 597 13.99 15.12 1.65
C HIS A 597 12.99 15.37 2.80
N PHE A 598 12.66 16.63 3.10
CA PHE A 598 11.70 16.95 4.16
C PHE A 598 10.33 16.27 3.94
N LEU A 599 9.98 15.34 4.82
CA LEU A 599 8.77 14.51 4.79
C LEU A 599 8.59 13.60 3.56
N GLY A 600 9.62 13.35 2.74
CA GLY A 600 9.45 12.48 1.57
C GLY A 600 10.71 11.94 0.92
N GLN A 601 10.50 11.06 -0.06
CA GLN A 601 11.54 10.23 -0.69
C GLN A 601 11.27 10.14 -2.20
N SER A 602 12.24 10.58 -2.99
CA SER A 602 12.21 10.55 -4.46
C SER A 602 12.48 9.14 -5.03
N GLU A 603 12.38 8.97 -6.36
CA GLU A 603 12.69 7.68 -7.02
C GLU A 603 14.11 7.19 -6.69
N ILE A 604 14.25 5.90 -6.35
CA ILE A 604 15.52 5.24 -5.97
C ILE A 604 16.43 5.01 -7.20
N THR A 605 15.87 4.94 -8.41
CA THR A 605 16.62 4.88 -9.67
C THR A 605 17.40 6.19 -9.90
N THR A 606 18.72 6.09 -10.02
CA THR A 606 19.55 7.29 -10.26
C THR A 606 19.44 7.76 -11.72
N HIS A 607 19.00 9.01 -11.91
CA HIS A 607 18.94 9.69 -13.20
C HIS A 607 20.19 10.54 -13.47
N PHE A 608 20.62 10.67 -14.73
CA PHE A 608 21.76 11.47 -15.15
C PHE A 608 21.47 12.16 -16.49
N GLY A 609 21.58 13.49 -16.56
CA GLY A 609 21.60 14.21 -17.83
C GLY A 609 22.98 14.17 -18.47
N LEU A 610 23.03 13.98 -19.78
CA LEU A 610 24.26 13.81 -20.56
C LEU A 610 24.49 14.96 -21.56
N GLY A 611 23.72 16.05 -21.42
CA GLY A 611 23.82 17.23 -22.26
C GLY A 611 23.55 16.93 -23.73
N SER A 612 24.23 17.67 -24.61
CA SER A 612 24.21 17.41 -26.05
C SER A 612 25.32 16.42 -26.48
N GLU A 613 25.94 15.68 -25.56
CA GLU A 613 26.95 14.68 -25.95
C GLU A 613 26.29 13.49 -26.64
N SER A 614 26.73 13.20 -27.86
CA SER A 614 26.31 12.04 -28.65
C SER A 614 27.27 10.85 -28.53
N GLY A 615 28.23 10.94 -27.60
CA GLY A 615 29.14 9.85 -27.25
C GLY A 615 28.48 8.82 -26.35
N ASN A 616 29.04 7.61 -26.33
CA ASN A 616 28.71 6.62 -25.32
C ASN A 616 29.45 6.95 -24.01
N VAL A 617 28.90 6.50 -22.88
CA VAL A 617 29.40 6.76 -21.52
C VAL A 617 29.80 5.47 -20.81
N ASP A 618 30.66 5.55 -19.81
CA ASP A 618 31.02 4.42 -18.95
C ASP A 618 30.35 4.59 -17.57
N VAL A 619 29.63 3.56 -17.11
CA VAL A 619 28.89 3.58 -15.84
C VAL A 619 29.57 2.63 -14.85
N LYS A 620 30.12 3.18 -13.76
CA LYS A 620 30.75 2.43 -12.67
C LYS A 620 29.83 2.42 -11.45
N VAL A 621 29.51 1.23 -10.96
CA VAL A 621 28.75 1.03 -9.71
C VAL A 621 29.65 0.38 -8.67
N THR A 622 29.66 0.93 -7.46
CA THR A 622 30.46 0.46 -6.32
C THR A 622 29.53 0.26 -5.12
N TRP A 623 29.52 -0.92 -4.51
CA TRP A 623 28.67 -1.20 -3.33
C TRP A 623 29.39 -0.85 -2.01
N PRO A 624 28.64 -0.63 -0.90
CA PRO A 624 29.21 -0.36 0.42
C PRO A 624 30.36 -1.30 0.80
N GLY A 625 31.43 -0.70 1.33
CA GLY A 625 32.68 -1.41 1.67
C GLY A 625 33.59 -1.78 0.49
N GLY A 626 33.22 -1.47 -0.76
CA GLY A 626 34.12 -1.53 -1.92
C GLY A 626 34.57 -2.91 -2.40
N LEU A 627 34.04 -4.01 -1.82
CA LEU A 627 34.36 -5.39 -2.25
C LEU A 627 33.80 -5.74 -3.64
N PHE A 628 32.76 -5.03 -4.07
CA PHE A 628 32.09 -5.23 -5.35
C PHE A 628 32.09 -3.93 -6.15
N GLU A 629 32.59 -4.01 -7.37
CA GLU A 629 32.63 -2.91 -8.34
C GLU A 629 32.32 -3.47 -9.73
N VAL A 630 31.37 -2.86 -10.43
CA VAL A 630 30.94 -3.24 -11.78
C VAL A 630 30.98 -2.02 -12.68
N THR A 631 31.83 -2.04 -13.70
CA THR A 631 31.87 -1.02 -14.75
C THR A 631 31.23 -1.55 -16.03
N VAL A 632 30.13 -0.92 -16.46
CA VAL A 632 29.55 -1.09 -17.80
C VAL A 632 30.15 -0.03 -18.71
N THR A 633 30.92 -0.44 -19.73
CA THR A 633 31.55 0.50 -20.67
C THR A 633 30.75 0.65 -21.96
N ASP A 634 30.91 1.77 -22.66
CA ASP A 634 30.32 2.00 -24.00
C ASP A 634 28.77 2.00 -24.00
N VAL A 635 28.16 2.52 -22.92
CA VAL A 635 26.72 2.69 -22.72
C VAL A 635 26.16 3.77 -23.63
N GLN A 636 25.10 3.46 -24.38
CA GLN A 636 24.41 4.44 -25.21
C GLN A 636 23.56 5.40 -24.34
N PRO A 637 23.51 6.70 -24.67
CA PRO A 637 22.53 7.61 -24.08
C PRO A 637 21.07 7.24 -24.43
N ASN A 638 20.14 7.79 -23.66
CA ASN A 638 18.68 7.62 -23.74
C ASN A 638 18.27 6.16 -23.52
N ARG A 639 18.69 5.62 -22.36
CA ARG A 639 18.58 4.22 -21.95
C ARG A 639 18.29 4.11 -20.46
N ARG A 640 17.76 2.94 -20.06
CA ARG A 640 17.80 2.50 -18.66
C ARG A 640 18.60 1.22 -18.54
N ILE A 641 19.41 1.12 -17.50
CA ILE A 641 20.19 -0.09 -17.20
C ILE A 641 19.93 -0.55 -15.77
N ARG A 642 19.93 -1.87 -15.56
CA ARG A 642 19.80 -2.51 -14.25
C ARG A 642 21.12 -3.17 -13.93
N VAL A 643 21.84 -2.64 -12.94
CA VAL A 643 23.17 -3.14 -12.56
C VAL A 643 23.04 -4.03 -11.32
N MET A 644 23.55 -5.26 -11.42
CA MET A 644 23.39 -6.29 -10.39
C MET A 644 24.67 -6.47 -9.57
N LYS A 645 24.53 -6.57 -8.24
CA LYS A 645 25.60 -6.92 -7.30
C LYS A 645 26.11 -8.34 -7.60
N PRO A 646 27.41 -8.55 -7.92
CA PRO A 646 27.93 -9.88 -8.19
C PRO A 646 27.88 -10.81 -6.98
N SER A 647 27.72 -12.12 -7.21
CA SER A 647 27.80 -13.11 -6.12
C SER A 647 29.17 -13.13 -5.43
N LEU A 648 29.18 -13.54 -4.16
CA LEU A 648 30.39 -13.71 -3.34
C LEU A 648 31.47 -14.63 -3.94
N GLN A 649 31.12 -15.49 -4.91
CA GLN A 649 32.09 -16.36 -5.58
C GLN A 649 32.88 -15.67 -6.71
N LEU A 650 32.39 -14.54 -7.23
CA LEU A 650 33.08 -13.71 -8.23
C LEU A 650 33.57 -12.37 -7.67
N GLY A 651 33.88 -12.33 -6.37
CA GLY A 651 34.33 -11.11 -5.68
C GLY A 651 35.55 -10.46 -6.33
N GLY A 652 35.43 -9.19 -6.69
CA GLY A 652 36.44 -8.42 -7.41
C GLY A 652 35.83 -7.35 -8.32
N LYS A 653 36.71 -6.54 -8.94
CA LYS A 653 36.33 -5.53 -9.94
C LYS A 653 35.96 -6.21 -11.26
N GLN A 654 34.75 -5.99 -11.76
CA GLN A 654 34.28 -6.53 -13.03
C GLN A 654 34.08 -5.40 -14.05
N SER A 655 34.55 -5.60 -15.28
CA SER A 655 34.28 -4.70 -16.40
C SER A 655 33.62 -5.48 -17.54
N THR A 656 32.54 -4.93 -18.07
CA THR A 656 31.78 -5.49 -19.19
C THR A 656 31.38 -4.38 -20.15
N SER A 657 31.35 -4.64 -21.45
CA SER A 657 30.80 -3.68 -22.41
C SER A 657 29.29 -3.78 -22.46
N PHE A 658 28.61 -2.65 -22.60
CA PHE A 658 27.19 -2.52 -22.91
C PHE A 658 26.76 -3.41 -24.09
N LYS A 659 27.61 -3.53 -25.13
CA LYS A 659 27.40 -4.43 -26.29
C LYS A 659 27.38 -5.92 -25.92
N ASN A 660 27.95 -6.30 -24.78
CA ASN A 660 27.99 -7.67 -24.26
C ASN A 660 26.94 -7.92 -23.17
N LEU A 661 26.23 -6.89 -22.70
CA LEU A 661 25.11 -7.06 -21.78
C LEU A 661 23.97 -7.79 -22.49
N THR A 662 23.37 -8.77 -21.80
CA THR A 662 22.05 -9.25 -22.21
C THR A 662 21.04 -8.14 -22.00
N VAL A 663 20.17 -7.89 -22.98
CA VAL A 663 18.95 -7.11 -22.75
C VAL A 663 18.17 -7.79 -21.61
N CYS A 664 17.65 -6.98 -20.69
CA CYS A 664 16.95 -7.48 -19.51
C CYS A 664 15.81 -8.40 -19.93
N SER A 665 15.78 -9.57 -19.30
CA SER A 665 14.67 -10.51 -19.37
C SER A 665 13.39 -9.81 -18.94
N THR A 666 12.55 -9.39 -19.88
CA THR A 666 11.18 -8.98 -19.57
C THR A 666 10.29 -10.19 -19.78
N LEU A 667 9.44 -10.51 -18.81
CA LEU A 667 8.33 -11.40 -19.10
C LEU A 667 7.38 -10.65 -20.02
N ARG A 668 7.00 -11.28 -21.14
CA ARG A 668 5.94 -10.77 -22.00
C ARG A 668 4.93 -11.85 -22.30
N ILE A 669 3.67 -11.46 -22.28
CA ILE A 669 2.57 -12.16 -22.95
C ILE A 669 2.88 -12.09 -24.45
N ILE A 670 3.05 -13.24 -25.10
CA ILE A 670 3.43 -13.29 -26.53
C ILE A 670 2.43 -14.03 -27.43
N ALA A 671 1.56 -14.83 -26.84
CA ALA A 671 0.48 -15.51 -27.54
C ALA A 671 -0.73 -15.70 -26.63
N ILE A 672 -1.93 -15.48 -27.16
CA ILE A 672 -3.17 -15.94 -26.54
C ILE A 672 -3.47 -17.33 -27.13
N GLU A 673 -2.98 -18.36 -26.44
CA GLU A 673 -3.11 -19.78 -26.82
C GLU A 673 -4.56 -20.23 -26.97
N LYS A 674 -5.42 -19.69 -26.11
CA LYS A 674 -6.86 -19.88 -26.17
C LYS A 674 -7.52 -18.53 -25.97
N GLN A 675 -8.03 -17.97 -27.07
CA GLN A 675 -8.92 -16.81 -27.01
C GLN A 675 -10.15 -17.15 -26.15
N PRO A 676 -10.73 -16.16 -25.44
CA PRO A 676 -11.98 -16.35 -24.75
C PRO A 676 -13.14 -16.61 -25.73
N SER A 677 -14.28 -17.02 -25.18
CA SER A 677 -15.35 -17.70 -25.92
C SER A 677 -16.18 -16.77 -26.83
N HIS A 678 -16.07 -15.47 -26.58
CA HIS A 678 -17.00 -14.43 -27.03
C HIS A 678 -16.29 -13.08 -27.29
N ALA A 679 -14.96 -13.08 -27.35
CA ALA A 679 -14.15 -11.88 -27.49
C ALA A 679 -12.72 -12.22 -27.92
N THR A 680 -12.08 -11.28 -28.61
CA THR A 680 -10.66 -11.30 -28.91
C THR A 680 -9.87 -10.55 -27.84
N VAL A 681 -9.01 -11.26 -27.10
CA VAL A 681 -7.90 -10.66 -26.37
C VAL A 681 -6.80 -10.31 -27.36
N VAL A 682 -6.37 -9.06 -27.34
CA VAL A 682 -5.22 -8.56 -28.11
C VAL A 682 -4.14 -8.17 -27.12
N ILE A 683 -2.94 -8.71 -27.30
CA ILE A 683 -1.77 -8.34 -26.52
C ILE A 683 -1.43 -6.88 -26.87
N ASN A 684 -1.23 -6.03 -25.86
CA ASN A 684 -0.89 -4.63 -26.09
C ASN A 684 0.55 -4.49 -26.62
N PRO A 685 0.92 -3.35 -27.24
CA PRO A 685 2.26 -3.16 -27.82
C PRO A 685 3.41 -3.30 -26.82
N ASP A 686 3.13 -3.13 -25.51
CA ASP A 686 4.07 -3.39 -24.41
C ASP A 686 4.44 -4.89 -24.27
N GLY A 687 3.55 -5.81 -24.68
CA GLY A 687 3.60 -7.23 -24.37
C GLY A 687 3.45 -7.57 -22.87
N ARG A 688 3.11 -6.62 -22.02
CA ARG A 688 2.90 -6.82 -20.56
C ARG A 688 1.42 -6.84 -20.22
N SER A 689 0.63 -5.98 -20.85
CA SER A 689 -0.82 -5.86 -20.66
C SER A 689 -1.58 -6.43 -21.86
N VAL A 690 -2.90 -6.59 -21.72
CA VAL A 690 -3.78 -7.02 -22.82
C VAL A 690 -5.03 -6.13 -22.92
N SER A 691 -5.40 -5.76 -24.14
CA SER A 691 -6.70 -5.20 -24.46
C SER A 691 -7.70 -6.32 -24.73
N PHE A 692 -8.97 -6.07 -24.44
CA PHE A 692 -10.05 -7.05 -24.60
C PHE A 692 -11.15 -6.46 -25.47
N LYS A 693 -11.38 -7.04 -26.65
CA LYS A 693 -12.38 -6.56 -27.61
C LYS A 693 -13.47 -7.62 -27.81
N ILE A 694 -14.71 -7.26 -27.50
CA ILE A 694 -15.88 -8.10 -27.77
C ILE A 694 -16.02 -8.30 -29.29
N ASP A 695 -16.26 -9.54 -29.74
CA ASP A 695 -16.31 -9.86 -31.17
C ASP A 695 -17.61 -9.38 -31.82
N GLU A 696 -17.55 -9.01 -33.10
CA GLU A 696 -18.70 -8.44 -33.80
C GLU A 696 -19.85 -9.44 -33.95
N GLY A 697 -21.03 -9.05 -33.46
CA GLY A 697 -22.23 -9.91 -33.44
C GLY A 697 -22.39 -10.76 -32.17
N VAL A 698 -21.42 -10.74 -31.24
CA VAL A 698 -21.59 -11.37 -29.93
C VAL A 698 -22.67 -10.65 -29.11
N ASN A 699 -23.50 -11.44 -28.44
CA ASN A 699 -24.50 -10.94 -27.51
C ASN A 699 -23.85 -10.69 -26.14
N MET A 700 -23.85 -9.45 -25.66
CA MET A 700 -23.24 -9.09 -24.37
C MET A 700 -23.76 -9.93 -23.17
N ARG A 701 -24.95 -10.55 -23.27
CA ARG A 701 -25.47 -11.48 -22.26
C ARG A 701 -24.74 -12.84 -22.16
N SER A 702 -23.82 -13.19 -23.07
CA SER A 702 -23.05 -14.45 -23.01
C SER A 702 -21.67 -14.30 -22.36
N LEU A 703 -21.23 -13.05 -22.13
CA LEU A 703 -19.97 -12.70 -21.49
C LEU A 703 -20.20 -12.57 -19.97
N ASN A 704 -19.63 -13.49 -19.20
CA ASN A 704 -19.83 -13.59 -17.74
C ASN A 704 -18.48 -13.75 -17.02
N MET A 705 -17.84 -14.90 -17.18
CA MET A 705 -16.43 -15.10 -16.83
C MET A 705 -15.73 -15.75 -18.02
N GLU A 706 -14.82 -15.01 -18.63
CA GLU A 706 -14.06 -15.45 -19.79
C GLU A 706 -12.65 -15.87 -19.39
N THR A 707 -12.29 -17.10 -19.73
CA THR A 707 -10.94 -17.64 -19.54
C THR A 707 -10.15 -17.55 -20.83
N PHE A 708 -9.09 -16.75 -20.82
CA PHE A 708 -8.07 -16.79 -21.85
C PHE A 708 -6.82 -17.51 -21.32
N VAL A 709 -6.27 -18.42 -22.13
CA VAL A 709 -4.97 -19.05 -21.84
C VAL A 709 -3.94 -18.26 -22.62
N TYR A 710 -2.89 -17.84 -21.93
CA TYR A 710 -1.79 -17.09 -22.53
C TYR A 710 -0.46 -17.81 -22.33
N ARG A 711 0.44 -17.60 -23.28
CA ARG A 711 1.83 -18.03 -23.17
C ARG A 711 2.67 -16.80 -22.87
N VAL A 712 3.37 -16.88 -21.75
CA VAL A 712 4.46 -15.95 -21.43
C VAL A 712 5.75 -16.42 -22.10
N ALA A 713 6.62 -15.49 -22.44
CA ALA A 713 7.98 -15.76 -22.88
C ALA A 713 8.95 -14.81 -22.18
N LEU A 714 10.19 -15.27 -22.08
CA LEU A 714 11.31 -14.45 -21.63
C LEU A 714 11.83 -13.67 -22.84
N VAL A 715 11.54 -12.38 -22.90
CA VAL A 715 11.94 -11.50 -24.01
C VAL A 715 13.23 -10.78 -23.63
N GLN A 716 14.32 -11.13 -24.32
CA GLN A 716 15.65 -10.54 -24.19
C GLN A 716 15.96 -9.75 -25.47
N GLY A 717 15.42 -8.53 -25.54
CA GLY A 717 15.44 -7.71 -26.75
C GLY A 717 14.60 -8.37 -27.85
N ASP A 718 15.11 -8.41 -29.08
CA ASP A 718 14.42 -9.05 -30.20
C ASP A 718 14.27 -10.59 -30.03
N ASN A 719 15.08 -11.20 -29.15
CA ASN A 719 15.04 -12.65 -28.89
C ASN A 719 13.95 -13.02 -27.88
N THR A 720 12.85 -13.56 -28.40
CA THR A 720 11.75 -14.14 -27.60
C THR A 720 12.02 -15.61 -27.29
N THR A 721 12.34 -15.95 -26.05
CA THR A 721 12.48 -17.34 -25.59
C THR A 721 11.15 -17.85 -25.02
N LEU A 722 10.48 -18.69 -25.80
CA LEU A 722 9.26 -19.41 -25.43
C LEU A 722 9.45 -20.20 -24.12
N LEU A 723 8.74 -19.79 -23.06
CA LEU A 723 8.62 -20.58 -21.85
C LEU A 723 7.56 -21.68 -22.09
N ASN A 724 7.84 -22.91 -21.67
CA ASN A 724 6.90 -24.04 -21.79
C ASN A 724 5.86 -24.05 -20.65
N THR A 725 5.33 -22.87 -20.33
CA THR A 725 4.37 -22.60 -19.25
C THR A 725 3.22 -21.77 -19.82
N THR A 726 2.05 -22.39 -19.95
CA THR A 726 0.80 -21.72 -20.32
C THR A 726 0.01 -21.38 -19.08
N THR A 727 -0.16 -20.08 -18.82
CA THR A 727 -0.91 -19.56 -17.67
C THR A 727 -2.34 -19.27 -18.08
N THR A 728 -3.29 -19.38 -17.15
CA THR A 728 -4.72 -19.12 -17.40
C THR A 728 -5.15 -17.90 -16.61
N ALA A 729 -5.52 -16.83 -17.31
CA ALA A 729 -6.11 -15.65 -16.70
C ALA A 729 -7.64 -15.72 -16.80
N PHE A 730 -8.31 -14.99 -15.90
CA PHE A 730 -9.75 -14.91 -15.79
C PHE A 730 -10.16 -13.45 -15.91
N VAL A 731 -11.05 -13.13 -16.85
CA VAL A 731 -11.61 -11.77 -16.99
C VAL A 731 -13.12 -11.86 -16.81
N VAL A 732 -13.62 -11.11 -15.82
CA VAL A 732 -15.04 -11.10 -15.45
C VAL A 732 -15.71 -9.89 -16.10
N PHE A 733 -16.76 -10.12 -16.87
CA PHE A 733 -17.46 -9.06 -17.59
C PHE A 733 -18.75 -8.69 -16.88
N HIS A 734 -18.91 -7.38 -16.63
CA HIS A 734 -20.09 -6.81 -16.00
C HIS A 734 -20.84 -5.91 -16.97
N TYR A 735 -22.04 -6.33 -17.37
CA TYR A 735 -22.96 -5.52 -18.19
C TYR A 735 -24.13 -5.01 -17.35
N ASN A 736 -24.35 -3.70 -17.39
CA ASN A 736 -25.61 -3.11 -16.95
C ASN A 736 -26.59 -3.07 -18.12
N ASP A 737 -27.48 -4.05 -18.16
CA ASP A 737 -28.49 -4.16 -19.20
C ASP A 737 -29.63 -3.15 -18.93
N SER A 738 -29.54 -1.97 -19.54
CA SER A 738 -30.51 -0.88 -19.42
C SER A 738 -31.78 -1.09 -20.26
N ASP A 739 -32.34 -2.30 -20.23
CA ASP A 739 -33.79 -2.53 -20.37
C ASP A 739 -34.21 -3.93 -19.86
N GLY A 740 -35.28 -3.96 -19.06
CA GLY A 740 -35.75 -5.18 -18.40
C GLY A 740 -36.47 -6.15 -19.35
N GLY A 741 -35.77 -7.18 -19.84
CA GLY A 741 -36.33 -8.21 -20.72
C GLY A 741 -35.82 -9.63 -20.43
N SER A 742 -36.73 -10.57 -20.14
CA SER A 742 -36.47 -11.86 -19.49
C SER A 742 -35.86 -12.98 -20.36
N ASN A 743 -34.97 -13.77 -19.73
CA ASN A 743 -34.63 -15.19 -20.00
C ASN A 743 -34.28 -15.66 -21.44
N SER A 744 -33.08 -16.23 -21.59
CA SER A 744 -32.92 -17.70 -21.76
C SER A 744 -31.43 -18.09 -21.77
N GLY A 745 -31.03 -19.10 -20.99
CA GLY A 745 -29.61 -19.50 -20.85
C GLY A 745 -29.30 -20.20 -19.54
N GLU A 746 -28.73 -19.48 -18.58
CA GLU A 746 -28.02 -20.02 -17.41
C GLU A 746 -28.87 -20.74 -16.35
N CYS A 747 -30.20 -20.64 -16.42
CA CYS A 747 -31.13 -21.11 -15.39
C CYS A 747 -32.30 -21.89 -15.99
N VAL A 748 -32.40 -23.18 -15.65
CA VAL A 748 -33.50 -24.07 -16.05
C VAL A 748 -34.32 -24.39 -14.80
N ASN A 749 -35.62 -24.08 -14.82
CA ASN A 749 -36.56 -24.35 -13.72
C ASN A 749 -36.08 -23.87 -12.33
N GLY A 750 -35.38 -22.74 -12.27
CA GLY A 750 -34.87 -22.16 -11.01
C GLY A 750 -33.53 -22.71 -10.52
N ARG A 751 -32.79 -23.48 -11.33
CA ARG A 751 -31.44 -23.98 -11.01
C ARG A 751 -30.47 -23.83 -12.18
N HIS A 752 -29.18 -23.72 -11.88
CA HIS A 752 -28.12 -23.72 -12.89
C HIS A 752 -27.95 -25.09 -13.56
N ALA A 753 -27.58 -25.09 -14.83
CA ALA A 753 -27.44 -26.30 -15.67
C ALA A 753 -26.11 -27.07 -15.43
N GLY A 754 -25.77 -27.32 -14.17
CA GLY A 754 -24.58 -28.10 -13.79
C GLY A 754 -24.72 -29.61 -14.01
N SER A 755 -23.60 -30.29 -14.23
CA SER A 755 -23.55 -31.76 -14.25
C SER A 755 -23.83 -32.33 -12.84
N LYS A 756 -24.70 -33.35 -12.76
CA LYS A 756 -24.98 -34.02 -11.48
C LYS A 756 -23.75 -34.86 -11.06
N PRO A 757 -23.20 -34.69 -9.85
CA PRO A 757 -22.07 -35.48 -9.39
C PRO A 757 -22.47 -36.95 -9.22
N THR A 758 -21.54 -37.86 -9.54
CA THR A 758 -21.75 -39.31 -9.41
C THR A 758 -22.05 -39.69 -7.96
N PRO A 759 -23.17 -40.40 -7.68
CA PRO A 759 -23.51 -40.82 -6.32
C PRO A 759 -22.41 -41.68 -5.68
N THR A 760 -22.12 -41.42 -4.41
CA THR A 760 -21.08 -42.12 -3.64
C THR A 760 -21.58 -42.52 -2.25
N ASN A 761 -21.19 -43.72 -1.79
CA ASN A 761 -21.47 -44.21 -0.43
C ASN A 761 -20.51 -43.65 0.64
N LYS A 762 -19.46 -42.91 0.24
CA LYS A 762 -18.62 -42.16 1.19
C LYS A 762 -19.37 -40.91 1.65
N ARG A 763 -19.49 -40.72 2.97
CA ARG A 763 -19.87 -39.43 3.57
C ARG A 763 -18.87 -38.35 3.13
N ARG A 764 -19.40 -37.24 2.63
CA ARG A 764 -18.65 -36.03 2.27
C ARG A 764 -18.90 -34.93 3.31
N PHE A 765 -18.04 -33.91 3.34
CA PHE A 765 -18.22 -32.74 4.22
C PHE A 765 -19.21 -31.71 3.65
N ASP A 766 -19.36 -31.68 2.32
CA ASP A 766 -20.32 -30.82 1.59
C ASP A 766 -21.76 -31.35 1.61
N GLY A 767 -22.03 -32.45 2.31
CA GLY A 767 -23.34 -33.11 2.37
C GLY A 767 -23.78 -33.82 1.07
N ILE A 768 -23.00 -33.71 -0.02
CA ILE A 768 -23.36 -34.27 -1.32
C ILE A 768 -23.40 -35.81 -1.25
N SER A 769 -24.29 -36.41 -2.03
CA SER A 769 -24.59 -37.86 -2.09
C SER A 769 -25.15 -38.50 -0.81
N ASN A 770 -25.44 -37.74 0.26
CA ASN A 770 -26.12 -38.29 1.43
C ASN A 770 -27.48 -38.93 1.04
N ASN A 771 -28.21 -38.31 0.09
CA ASN A 771 -29.28 -38.97 -0.64
C ASN A 771 -28.82 -39.44 -2.03
N GLN A 772 -28.83 -40.75 -2.28
CA GLN A 772 -28.34 -41.35 -3.54
C GLN A 772 -29.20 -41.04 -4.79
N LYS A 773 -30.46 -40.58 -4.62
CA LYS A 773 -31.34 -40.19 -5.73
C LYS A 773 -31.27 -38.68 -6.01
N ASN A 774 -31.21 -37.89 -4.94
CA ASN A 774 -31.15 -36.43 -4.97
C ASN A 774 -29.86 -35.97 -4.31
N VAL A 775 -28.74 -36.12 -5.02
CA VAL A 775 -27.38 -35.96 -4.47
C VAL A 775 -27.05 -34.61 -3.85
N PHE A 776 -27.87 -33.57 -4.07
CA PHE A 776 -27.70 -32.25 -3.46
C PHE A 776 -28.63 -31.98 -2.26
N TRP A 777 -29.59 -32.85 -1.93
CA TRP A 777 -30.45 -32.62 -0.76
C TRP A 777 -29.60 -32.49 0.51
N GLY A 778 -29.79 -31.38 1.23
CA GLY A 778 -29.04 -31.04 2.45
C GLY A 778 -27.55 -30.75 2.26
N ALA A 779 -27.07 -30.66 1.02
CA ALA A 779 -25.72 -30.18 0.72
C ALA A 779 -25.57 -28.68 1.03
N ASN A 780 -24.34 -28.18 1.10
CA ASN A 780 -24.11 -26.74 1.16
C ASN A 780 -24.47 -26.03 -0.17
N MET A 781 -24.74 -24.73 -0.09
CA MET A 781 -25.18 -23.84 -1.18
C MET A 781 -26.58 -24.12 -1.78
N GLU A 782 -27.37 -25.05 -1.22
CA GLU A 782 -28.71 -25.41 -1.71
C GLU A 782 -29.87 -24.59 -1.12
N ASP A 783 -31.02 -24.62 -1.81
CA ASP A 783 -32.25 -23.90 -1.43
C ASP A 783 -32.81 -24.37 -0.07
N LEU A 784 -33.17 -23.43 0.80
CA LEU A 784 -33.97 -23.71 1.99
C LEU A 784 -35.41 -24.12 1.60
N THR A 785 -35.89 -25.22 2.20
CA THR A 785 -37.26 -25.69 2.05
C THR A 785 -38.27 -24.70 2.63
N ARG A 786 -39.45 -24.60 2.02
CA ARG A 786 -40.55 -23.76 2.49
C ARG A 786 -41.83 -24.58 2.70
N ASP A 787 -42.38 -24.55 3.91
CA ASP A 787 -43.67 -25.19 4.23
C ASP A 787 -44.87 -24.42 3.64
N ILE A 788 -44.69 -23.13 3.32
CA ILE A 788 -45.68 -22.26 2.68
C ILE A 788 -45.06 -21.50 1.49
N PRO A 789 -45.84 -21.15 0.45
CA PRO A 789 -45.37 -20.30 -0.63
C PRO A 789 -44.77 -18.97 -0.13
N ALA A 790 -43.77 -18.45 -0.85
CA ALA A 790 -43.04 -17.25 -0.43
C ALA A 790 -43.93 -16.00 -0.41
N ALA A 791 -44.11 -15.41 0.77
CA ALA A 791 -44.86 -14.18 0.96
C ALA A 791 -43.99 -12.94 0.66
N TYR A 792 -43.98 -12.55 -0.62
CA TYR A 792 -43.40 -11.30 -1.13
C TYR A 792 -44.52 -10.40 -1.69
N GLU A 793 -44.35 -9.08 -1.62
CA GLU A 793 -45.37 -8.08 -2.02
C GLU A 793 -45.67 -8.16 -3.52
N ASP A 794 -44.62 -8.26 -4.33
CA ASP A 794 -44.63 -8.53 -5.78
C ASP A 794 -44.82 -10.01 -6.13
N LYS A 795 -44.89 -10.90 -5.13
CA LYS A 795 -44.87 -12.37 -5.25
C LYS A 795 -43.60 -12.93 -5.94
N LEU A 796 -42.51 -12.15 -5.94
CA LEU A 796 -41.21 -12.47 -6.55
C LEU A 796 -40.07 -12.36 -5.54
N ALA A 797 -39.79 -11.15 -5.04
CA ALA A 797 -38.63 -10.84 -4.21
C ALA A 797 -38.83 -9.63 -3.28
N SER A 798 -39.71 -8.69 -3.56
CA SER A 798 -39.95 -7.49 -2.75
C SER A 798 -40.62 -7.83 -1.42
N LEU A 799 -40.15 -7.25 -0.32
CA LEU A 799 -40.67 -7.54 1.02
C LEU A 799 -41.87 -6.65 1.33
N SER A 800 -42.93 -7.22 1.91
CA SER A 800 -44.13 -6.48 2.33
C SER A 800 -43.79 -5.27 3.20
N GLY A 801 -44.03 -4.05 2.70
CA GLY A 801 -43.87 -2.78 3.41
C GLY A 801 -42.58 -1.99 3.13
N THR A 802 -41.94 -2.14 1.96
CA THR A 802 -40.70 -1.41 1.63
C THR A 802 -40.86 -0.32 0.56
N CYS A 803 -40.69 0.96 0.92
CA CYS A 803 -40.55 2.05 -0.05
C CYS A 803 -39.22 1.95 -0.84
N THR A 804 -39.21 2.37 -2.10
CA THR A 804 -37.98 2.57 -2.90
C THR A 804 -37.12 3.72 -2.36
N ILE A 805 -35.82 3.76 -2.71
CA ILE A 805 -34.92 4.87 -2.35
C ILE A 805 -35.46 6.23 -2.85
N GLN A 806 -36.10 6.26 -4.03
CA GLN A 806 -36.60 7.49 -4.63
C GLN A 806 -37.83 8.03 -3.87
N GLN A 807 -38.77 7.17 -3.47
CA GLN A 807 -39.88 7.55 -2.58
C GLN A 807 -39.38 8.02 -1.20
N ARG A 808 -38.34 7.39 -0.64
CA ARG A 808 -37.72 7.83 0.62
C ARG A 808 -37.06 9.22 0.47
N LYS A 809 -36.29 9.45 -0.60
CA LYS A 809 -35.64 10.75 -0.89
C LYS A 809 -36.64 11.89 -1.14
N LEU A 810 -37.82 11.58 -1.68
CA LEU A 810 -38.88 12.55 -1.99
C LEU A 810 -39.91 12.73 -0.85
N GLY A 811 -39.83 11.92 0.23
CA GLY A 811 -40.84 11.90 1.29
C GLY A 811 -42.20 11.30 0.88
N THR A 812 -42.31 10.74 -0.33
CA THR A 812 -43.56 10.26 -0.95
C THR A 812 -43.87 8.78 -0.65
N CYS A 813 -43.47 8.29 0.53
CA CYS A 813 -43.85 6.97 1.03
C CYS A 813 -45.37 6.91 1.27
N THR A 814 -46.10 6.41 0.27
CA THR A 814 -47.50 6.01 0.38
C THR A 814 -47.57 4.50 0.34
N PHE A 815 -48.22 3.93 1.35
CA PHE A 815 -48.34 2.48 1.55
C PHE A 815 -49.64 2.01 0.89
N PRO A 816 -49.61 1.12 -0.13
CA PRO A 816 -50.83 0.60 -0.75
C PRO A 816 -51.64 -0.27 0.22
N ASP A 817 -52.96 -0.26 0.03
CA ASP A 817 -53.92 -0.99 0.85
C ASP A 817 -53.92 -2.52 0.63
N GLU A 818 -54.65 -3.19 1.53
CA GLU A 818 -54.48 -4.59 1.88
C GLU A 818 -54.72 -5.63 0.78
N LEU A 819 -53.89 -6.68 0.82
CA LEU A 819 -54.32 -8.04 0.46
C LEU A 819 -53.90 -9.01 1.58
N ASN A 820 -54.91 -9.54 2.30
CA ASN A 820 -54.80 -10.67 3.23
C ASN A 820 -53.82 -10.51 4.42
N GLY A 821 -53.75 -9.32 5.05
CA GLY A 821 -53.10 -9.14 6.36
C GLY A 821 -51.56 -9.32 6.42
N ILE A 822 -50.91 -9.51 5.27
CA ILE A 822 -49.44 -9.61 5.13
C ILE A 822 -48.97 -8.41 4.28
N GLY A 823 -49.39 -7.22 4.71
CA GLY A 823 -49.26 -5.97 3.97
C GLY A 823 -48.45 -4.89 4.70
N SER A 824 -48.44 -3.73 4.06
CA SER A 824 -47.62 -2.54 4.32
C SER A 824 -47.74 -1.91 5.73
N ASN A 825 -48.86 -2.08 6.43
CA ASN A 825 -49.12 -1.53 7.78
C ASN A 825 -48.36 -2.21 8.94
N ARG A 826 -47.24 -2.89 8.68
CA ARG A 826 -46.40 -3.48 9.74
C ARG A 826 -45.59 -2.39 10.47
N PRO A 827 -45.68 -2.28 11.81
CA PRO A 827 -44.79 -1.40 12.56
C PRO A 827 -43.32 -1.78 12.34
N SER A 828 -42.41 -0.81 12.46
CA SER A 828 -40.95 -1.07 12.34
C SER A 828 -40.54 -2.28 13.19
N PRO A 829 -39.65 -3.18 12.69
CA PRO A 829 -39.08 -4.27 13.47
C PRO A 829 -38.52 -3.83 14.82
N ARG A 830 -38.01 -2.59 14.94
CA ARG A 830 -37.56 -2.02 16.21
C ARG A 830 -38.71 -1.67 17.15
N ASN A 831 -39.83 -1.15 16.64
CA ASN A 831 -41.03 -0.92 17.45
C ASN A 831 -41.64 -2.24 17.96
N ILE A 832 -41.72 -3.26 17.08
CA ILE A 832 -42.14 -4.62 17.46
C ILE A 832 -41.20 -5.18 18.54
N SER A 833 -39.89 -5.02 18.37
CA SER A 833 -38.86 -5.43 19.35
C SER A 833 -39.06 -4.75 20.70
N ASN A 834 -39.29 -3.43 20.72
CA ASN A 834 -39.51 -2.64 21.92
C ASN A 834 -40.81 -3.00 22.67
N VAL A 835 -41.83 -3.55 21.99
CA VAL A 835 -43.08 -3.99 22.63
C VAL A 835 -43.00 -5.44 23.11
N LEU A 836 -42.46 -6.35 22.29
CA LEU A 836 -42.50 -7.80 22.59
C LEU A 836 -41.33 -8.29 23.47
N PHE A 837 -40.16 -7.66 23.39
CA PHE A 837 -38.94 -8.13 24.07
C PHE A 837 -38.44 -7.20 25.18
N TYR A 838 -39.26 -6.25 25.64
CA TYR A 838 -38.93 -5.38 26.77
C TYR A 838 -38.81 -6.16 28.09
N GLN A 839 -37.57 -6.36 28.55
CA GLN A 839 -37.28 -7.07 29.80
C GLN A 839 -36.21 -6.34 30.62
N VAL A 840 -36.66 -5.60 31.64
CA VAL A 840 -35.80 -4.87 32.60
C VAL A 840 -35.30 -5.75 33.76
N LYS A 841 -35.91 -6.93 33.96
CA LYS A 841 -35.59 -7.86 35.06
C LYS A 841 -35.38 -9.27 34.52
N SER A 842 -34.27 -9.90 34.89
CA SER A 842 -33.96 -11.29 34.53
C SER A 842 -35.08 -12.24 34.97
N LYS A 843 -35.60 -13.05 34.04
CA LYS A 843 -36.55 -14.13 34.33
C LYS A 843 -35.85 -15.47 34.17
N ILE A 844 -35.94 -16.31 35.19
CA ILE A 844 -35.49 -17.71 35.11
C ILE A 844 -36.51 -18.51 34.29
N SER A 845 -36.03 -19.40 33.42
CA SER A 845 -36.89 -20.29 32.63
C SER A 845 -37.82 -21.11 33.53
N SER A 846 -39.14 -21.10 33.24
CA SER A 846 -40.13 -21.92 33.96
C SER A 846 -39.88 -23.43 33.81
N ARG A 847 -39.21 -23.84 32.72
CA ARG A 847 -38.72 -25.21 32.48
C ARG A 847 -37.35 -25.50 33.11
N ARG A 848 -36.78 -24.55 33.87
CA ARG A 848 -35.42 -24.59 34.46
C ARG A 848 -34.29 -24.86 33.46
N LEU A 849 -34.48 -24.47 32.19
CA LEU A 849 -33.41 -24.49 31.20
C LEU A 849 -32.30 -23.52 31.63
N SER A 850 -31.06 -23.99 31.60
CA SER A 850 -29.84 -23.19 31.84
C SER A 850 -29.22 -22.71 30.53
N ASP A 851 -28.32 -21.73 30.62
CA ASP A 851 -27.65 -21.14 29.45
C ASP A 851 -26.90 -22.17 28.60
N MET A 852 -26.39 -23.25 29.22
CA MET A 852 -25.80 -24.40 28.52
C MET A 852 -26.78 -25.05 27.52
N HIS A 853 -28.08 -25.10 27.83
CA HIS A 853 -29.10 -25.60 26.89
C HIS A 853 -29.30 -24.63 25.73
N ALA A 854 -29.23 -23.31 25.99
CA ALA A 854 -29.37 -22.29 24.95
C ALA A 854 -28.16 -22.27 24.00
N HIS A 855 -26.93 -22.32 24.55
CA HIS A 855 -25.71 -22.43 23.76
C HIS A 855 -25.65 -23.75 22.97
N PHE A 856 -26.08 -24.88 23.55
CA PHE A 856 -26.12 -26.15 22.82
C PHE A 856 -27.16 -26.16 21.70
N GLY A 857 -28.33 -25.55 21.93
CA GLY A 857 -29.32 -25.32 20.86
C GLY A 857 -28.77 -24.45 19.71
N GLN A 858 -28.00 -23.41 20.03
CA GLN A 858 -27.31 -22.61 19.01
C GLN A 858 -26.21 -23.41 18.30
N PHE A 859 -25.40 -24.19 19.02
CA PHE A 859 -24.36 -25.05 18.43
C PHE A 859 -24.94 -26.07 17.44
N LEU A 860 -26.14 -26.60 17.71
CA LEU A 860 -26.87 -27.45 16.75
C LEU A 860 -27.41 -26.65 15.55
N ALA A 861 -27.98 -25.46 15.76
CA ALA A 861 -28.40 -24.60 14.64
C ALA A 861 -27.22 -24.20 13.73
N HIS A 862 -26.04 -23.99 14.33
CA HIS A 862 -24.78 -23.73 13.65
C HIS A 862 -24.22 -24.95 12.87
N ASP A 863 -24.77 -26.15 13.06
CA ASP A 863 -24.49 -27.36 12.29
C ASP A 863 -25.39 -27.51 11.06
N THR A 864 -26.53 -26.79 11.03
CA THR A 864 -27.62 -27.03 10.07
C THR A 864 -28.10 -25.81 9.26
N ASP A 865 -27.82 -24.57 9.68
CA ASP A 865 -28.18 -23.35 8.94
C ASP A 865 -27.08 -22.28 9.06
N PHE A 866 -26.59 -21.82 7.91
CA PHE A 866 -25.91 -20.54 7.79
C PHE A 866 -26.48 -19.75 6.61
N SER A 867 -27.21 -18.68 6.94
CA SER A 867 -27.72 -17.73 5.96
C SER A 867 -26.91 -16.43 6.02
N SER A 868 -25.78 -16.37 5.29
CA SER A 868 -24.93 -15.17 5.26
C SER A 868 -25.65 -13.97 4.61
N PRO A 869 -25.31 -12.71 4.94
CA PRO A 869 -25.62 -11.58 4.06
C PRO A 869 -24.98 -11.81 2.68
N LEU A 870 -25.49 -11.18 1.61
CA LEU A 870 -24.73 -11.15 0.34
C LEU A 870 -23.49 -10.24 0.49
N PRO A 871 -22.44 -10.44 -0.33
CA PRO A 871 -21.27 -9.56 -0.35
C PRO A 871 -21.64 -8.10 -0.65
N ARG A 872 -20.86 -7.14 -0.13
CA ARG A 872 -21.15 -5.70 -0.33
C ARG A 872 -21.19 -5.27 -1.80
N PHE A 873 -20.35 -5.87 -2.64
CA PHE A 873 -20.32 -5.63 -4.08
C PHE A 873 -21.60 -6.08 -4.81
N GLU A 874 -22.47 -6.90 -4.18
CA GLU A 874 -23.80 -7.23 -4.74
C GLU A 874 -24.86 -6.14 -4.43
N PHE A 875 -24.48 -5.03 -3.77
CA PHE A 875 -25.38 -3.91 -3.43
C PHE A 875 -24.95 -2.55 -4.02
N ASP A 876 -23.65 -2.24 -4.01
CA ASP A 876 -23.12 -1.05 -4.69
C ASP A 876 -23.08 -1.30 -6.21
N GLY A 877 -24.12 -0.84 -6.90
CA GLY A 877 -24.35 -1.09 -8.32
C GLY A 877 -25.83 -0.92 -8.65
N GLN A 878 -26.56 -2.04 -8.77
CA GLN A 878 -28.02 -2.03 -8.92
C GLN A 878 -28.68 -3.24 -8.23
N LEU A 879 -29.37 -3.01 -7.10
CA LEU A 879 -30.63 -3.69 -6.74
C LEU A 879 -31.24 -3.03 -5.48
N ASN A 880 -32.34 -2.29 -5.67
CA ASN A 880 -32.99 -1.51 -4.59
C ASN A 880 -33.72 -2.37 -3.53
N ASP A 881 -33.83 -3.70 -3.71
CA ASP A 881 -34.58 -4.60 -2.82
C ASP A 881 -33.75 -5.19 -1.66
N VAL A 882 -32.43 -4.91 -1.59
CA VAL A 882 -31.52 -5.64 -0.69
C VAL A 882 -31.11 -4.90 0.58
N TRP A 883 -31.02 -3.57 0.54
CA TRP A 883 -30.81 -2.75 1.75
C TRP A 883 -32.14 -2.47 2.46
N LEU A 884 -32.32 -3.11 3.62
CA LEU A 884 -33.55 -3.10 4.40
C LEU A 884 -33.28 -2.45 5.77
N PRO A 885 -33.08 -1.13 5.86
CA PRO A 885 -32.79 -0.45 7.11
C PRO A 885 -33.98 -0.53 8.06
N ILE A 886 -33.71 -0.85 9.32
CA ILE A 886 -34.72 -0.85 10.38
C ILE A 886 -34.83 0.57 10.92
N SER A 887 -35.90 1.27 10.56
CA SER A 887 -36.23 2.60 11.11
C SER A 887 -36.33 2.53 12.63
N VAL A 888 -35.59 3.41 13.33
CA VAL A 888 -35.64 3.54 14.78
C VAL A 888 -36.81 4.46 15.15
N PRO A 889 -37.71 4.07 16.07
CA PRO A 889 -38.76 4.96 16.57
C PRO A 889 -38.15 6.23 17.19
N LYS A 890 -38.75 7.39 16.95
CA LYS A 890 -38.31 8.65 17.56
C LYS A 890 -38.26 8.51 19.09
N GLY A 891 -37.12 8.88 19.68
CA GLY A 891 -36.89 8.79 21.12
C GLY A 891 -36.56 7.38 21.64
N ASP A 892 -36.13 6.45 20.77
CA ASP A 892 -35.67 5.13 21.19
C ASP A 892 -34.49 5.22 22.17
N VAL A 893 -34.69 4.71 23.39
CA VAL A 893 -33.76 4.84 24.53
C VAL A 893 -32.37 4.23 24.30
N HIS A 894 -32.15 3.46 23.22
CA HIS A 894 -30.84 2.94 22.84
C HIS A 894 -30.30 3.56 21.56
N PHE A 895 -31.14 3.71 20.52
CA PHE A 895 -30.66 4.05 19.16
C PHE A 895 -31.10 5.43 18.65
N ASP A 896 -32.00 6.14 19.34
CA ASP A 896 -32.32 7.56 19.09
C ASP A 896 -32.36 8.35 20.41
N GLN A 897 -31.26 8.26 21.16
CA GLN A 897 -31.06 8.94 22.45
C GLN A 897 -31.09 10.47 22.36
N ARG A 898 -31.20 11.04 21.15
CA ARG A 898 -31.26 12.48 20.88
C ARG A 898 -32.60 12.92 20.28
N ASP A 899 -33.61 12.05 20.28
CA ASP A 899 -34.99 12.33 19.86
C ASP A 899 -35.11 12.91 18.43
N LYS A 900 -34.24 12.48 17.51
CA LYS A 900 -34.23 12.99 16.12
C LYS A 900 -35.38 12.44 15.29
N GLY A 901 -35.76 11.18 15.51
CA GLY A 901 -36.71 10.45 14.66
C GLY A 901 -36.21 10.08 13.26
N THR A 902 -34.91 10.28 12.98
CA THR A 902 -34.29 10.02 11.66
C THR A 902 -33.31 8.83 11.65
N GLU A 903 -33.09 8.19 12.80
CA GLU A 903 -32.09 7.14 12.96
C GLU A 903 -32.57 5.80 12.37
N TYR A 904 -31.62 4.98 11.91
CA TYR A 904 -31.90 3.67 11.35
C TYR A 904 -30.75 2.68 11.62
N LEU A 905 -31.09 1.40 11.77
CA LEU A 905 -30.11 0.33 11.85
C LEU A 905 -29.94 -0.30 10.46
N SER A 906 -28.72 -0.30 9.93
CA SER A 906 -28.40 -0.97 8.68
C SER A 906 -28.62 -2.48 8.79
N PHE A 907 -29.51 -3.02 7.97
CA PHE A 907 -29.74 -4.45 7.82
C PHE A 907 -29.83 -4.82 6.34
N VAL A 908 -29.40 -6.03 6.01
CA VAL A 908 -29.05 -6.50 4.66
C VAL A 908 -29.60 -7.91 4.52
N ARG A 909 -30.22 -8.22 3.38
CA ARG A 909 -30.84 -9.53 3.16
C ARG A 909 -29.79 -10.62 2.90
N SER A 910 -30.16 -11.86 3.19
CA SER A 910 -29.30 -13.04 3.04
C SER A 910 -29.13 -13.50 1.59
N THR A 911 -28.07 -14.30 1.36
CA THR A 911 -27.77 -14.95 0.08
C THR A 911 -28.92 -15.81 -0.40
N PHE A 912 -29.16 -15.73 -1.71
CA PHE A 912 -30.27 -16.39 -2.38
C PHE A 912 -29.82 -17.06 -3.68
N ASN A 913 -30.55 -18.07 -4.13
CA ASN A 913 -30.32 -18.76 -5.37
C ASN A 913 -30.57 -17.78 -6.53
N ARG A 914 -29.51 -17.41 -7.25
CA ARG A 914 -29.54 -16.38 -8.31
C ARG A 914 -30.51 -16.71 -9.46
N CYS A 915 -30.89 -17.98 -9.66
CA CYS A 915 -31.92 -18.40 -10.62
C CYS A 915 -33.37 -18.18 -10.16
N THR A 916 -33.59 -17.56 -9.00
CA THR A 916 -34.91 -17.34 -8.39
C THR A 916 -35.13 -15.86 -8.05
N GLY A 917 -36.38 -15.46 -7.82
CA GLY A 917 -36.78 -14.07 -7.59
C GLY A 917 -36.92 -13.21 -8.84
N ARG A 918 -36.76 -13.80 -10.04
CA ARG A 918 -36.74 -13.08 -11.33
C ARG A 918 -38.00 -13.24 -12.19
N ASN A 919 -38.83 -14.26 -11.95
CA ASN A 919 -39.96 -14.62 -12.82
C ASN A 919 -41.15 -15.14 -11.99
N HIS A 920 -42.39 -14.83 -12.42
CA HIS A 920 -43.60 -15.28 -11.72
C HIS A 920 -43.74 -16.81 -11.83
N GLY A 921 -43.46 -17.50 -10.72
CA GLY A 921 -43.40 -18.96 -10.63
C GLY A 921 -42.18 -19.46 -9.85
N THR A 922 -41.08 -18.70 -9.84
CA THR A 922 -39.86 -19.00 -9.07
C THR A 922 -39.48 -17.83 -8.14
N PRO A 923 -40.24 -17.59 -7.05
CA PRO A 923 -39.92 -16.53 -6.09
C PRO A 923 -38.57 -16.79 -5.39
N ARG A 924 -37.94 -15.72 -4.88
CA ARG A 924 -36.58 -15.72 -4.30
C ARG A 924 -36.41 -16.81 -3.24
N GLN A 925 -35.50 -17.75 -3.48
CA GLN A 925 -35.15 -18.83 -2.55
C GLN A 925 -33.85 -18.50 -1.83
N GLN A 926 -33.87 -18.53 -0.51
CA GLN A 926 -32.70 -18.35 0.34
C GLN A 926 -31.86 -19.62 0.32
N ILE A 927 -30.53 -19.49 0.28
CA ILE A 927 -29.61 -20.65 0.28
C ILE A 927 -28.98 -20.86 1.66
N ASN A 928 -28.73 -22.12 2.00
CA ASN A 928 -27.90 -22.48 3.14
C ASN A 928 -26.43 -22.51 2.73
N LYS A 929 -25.55 -21.82 3.48
CA LYS A 929 -24.10 -21.78 3.22
C LYS A 929 -23.35 -23.00 3.74
N ILE A 930 -23.95 -23.78 4.65
CA ILE A 930 -23.42 -25.05 5.17
C ILE A 930 -24.37 -26.20 4.86
N THR A 931 -24.02 -27.42 5.27
CA THR A 931 -24.92 -28.58 5.16
C THR A 931 -26.17 -28.38 6.00
N SER A 932 -27.29 -28.97 5.57
CA SER A 932 -28.54 -28.98 6.35
C SER A 932 -28.69 -30.24 7.21
N TYR A 933 -27.58 -30.93 7.47
CA TYR A 933 -27.51 -32.20 8.20
C TYR A 933 -26.90 -31.99 9.57
N ILE A 934 -27.39 -32.74 10.57
CA ILE A 934 -26.68 -32.86 11.86
C ILE A 934 -25.51 -33.83 11.67
N ASP A 935 -24.47 -33.36 10.97
CA ASP A 935 -23.30 -34.12 10.58
C ASP A 935 -21.98 -33.59 11.18
N GLY A 936 -22.05 -32.60 12.08
CA GLY A 936 -20.87 -32.03 12.70
C GLY A 936 -20.06 -31.13 11.77
N SER A 937 -20.63 -30.61 10.68
CA SER A 937 -20.06 -29.51 9.90
C SER A 937 -19.59 -28.35 10.80
N VAL A 938 -20.26 -28.09 11.93
CA VAL A 938 -19.90 -27.11 12.97
C VAL A 938 -18.55 -27.41 13.65
N VAL A 939 -18.13 -28.67 13.68
CA VAL A 939 -16.85 -29.16 14.24
C VAL A 939 -15.81 -29.40 13.15
N TYR A 940 -16.23 -29.98 12.03
CA TYR A 940 -15.34 -30.59 11.04
C TYR A 940 -15.20 -29.80 9.72
N GLY A 941 -16.05 -28.79 9.50
CA GLY A 941 -16.14 -28.04 8.26
C GLY A 941 -17.13 -28.67 7.28
N ASP A 942 -17.72 -27.82 6.44
CA ASP A 942 -18.65 -28.13 5.35
C ASP A 942 -17.92 -28.54 4.04
N SER A 943 -16.60 -28.67 4.08
CA SER A 943 -15.76 -28.87 2.89
C SER A 943 -14.48 -29.60 3.22
N GLU A 944 -13.96 -30.40 2.27
CA GLU A 944 -12.68 -31.13 2.45
C GLU A 944 -11.51 -30.17 2.69
N GLY A 945 -11.52 -29.01 2.03
CA GLY A 945 -10.55 -27.93 2.27
C GLY A 945 -10.58 -27.47 3.73
N ARG A 946 -11.75 -27.09 4.26
CA ARG A 946 -11.86 -26.63 5.66
C ARG A 946 -11.53 -27.73 6.67
N ASN A 947 -11.94 -28.98 6.41
CA ASN A 947 -11.55 -30.13 7.23
C ASN A 947 -10.03 -30.36 7.28
N ALA A 948 -9.36 -30.27 6.14
CA ALA A 948 -7.92 -30.51 6.03
C ALA A 948 -7.08 -29.51 6.83
N HIS A 949 -7.58 -28.27 6.99
CA HIS A 949 -6.93 -27.23 7.79
C HIS A 949 -7.13 -27.42 9.31
N LEU A 950 -8.31 -27.89 9.73
CA LEU A 950 -8.67 -28.14 11.13
C LEU A 950 -7.91 -29.31 11.78
N ARG A 951 -7.40 -30.25 10.97
CA ARG A 951 -6.79 -31.50 11.45
C ARG A 951 -5.27 -31.40 11.57
N THR A 952 -4.71 -32.06 12.57
CA THR A 952 -3.26 -32.23 12.73
C THR A 952 -2.64 -33.13 11.66
N LYS A 953 -3.49 -33.95 10.99
CA LYS A 953 -3.11 -35.06 10.11
C LYS A 953 -2.29 -36.18 10.82
N GLN A 954 -2.12 -36.11 12.14
CA GLN A 954 -1.45 -37.10 12.99
C GLN A 954 -2.46 -37.76 13.94
N ASN A 955 -2.36 -39.07 14.15
CA ASN A 955 -3.16 -39.80 15.16
C ASN A 955 -4.69 -39.57 15.06
N GLY A 956 -5.19 -39.23 13.85
CA GLY A 956 -6.57 -38.82 13.58
C GLY A 956 -6.95 -37.38 14.00
N LYS A 957 -6.21 -36.78 14.94
CA LYS A 957 -6.64 -35.67 15.81
C LYS A 957 -6.89 -34.32 15.11
N MET A 958 -7.81 -33.56 15.67
CA MET A 958 -8.07 -32.14 15.41
C MET A 958 -7.03 -31.26 16.13
N LYS A 959 -6.69 -30.10 15.56
CA LYS A 959 -5.72 -29.15 16.13
C LYS A 959 -6.22 -28.54 17.44
N LEU A 960 -5.32 -28.41 18.40
CA LEU A 960 -5.52 -27.69 19.66
C LEU A 960 -4.28 -26.83 19.96
N THR A 961 -4.45 -25.80 20.78
CA THR A 961 -3.39 -24.97 21.37
C THR A 961 -2.39 -25.82 22.17
N ARG A 962 -1.17 -25.28 22.42
CA ARG A 962 -0.10 -25.99 23.16
C ARG A 962 -0.49 -26.51 24.55
N ASN A 963 -1.52 -25.93 25.18
CA ASN A 963 -2.07 -26.39 26.47
C ASN A 963 -3.17 -27.48 26.35
N GLY A 964 -3.59 -27.85 25.13
CA GLY A 964 -4.58 -28.91 24.87
C GLY A 964 -6.05 -28.53 25.16
N ILE A 965 -6.38 -27.23 25.23
CA ILE A 965 -7.71 -26.77 25.69
C ILE A 965 -8.60 -26.23 24.55
N ILE A 966 -8.06 -25.47 23.60
CA ILE A 966 -8.85 -24.71 22.61
C ILE A 966 -8.32 -24.97 21.19
N PRO A 967 -9.16 -25.07 20.14
CA PRO A 967 -8.67 -25.11 18.75
C PRO A 967 -7.90 -23.85 18.37
N SER A 968 -6.70 -24.00 17.78
CA SER A 968 -5.80 -22.88 17.47
C SER A 968 -5.87 -22.47 16.00
N ASN A 969 -6.16 -21.20 15.70
CA ASN A 969 -6.16 -20.66 14.34
C ASN A 969 -4.77 -20.22 13.84
N SER A 970 -3.75 -21.07 14.01
CA SER A 970 -2.35 -20.75 13.71
C SER A 970 -2.01 -20.65 12.21
N MET A 971 -3.01 -20.43 11.35
CA MET A 971 -2.89 -20.40 9.88
C MET A 971 -3.88 -19.40 9.24
N GLY A 972 -4.38 -18.42 10.01
CA GLY A 972 -5.20 -17.31 9.48
C GLY A 972 -6.57 -17.71 8.87
N ILE A 973 -7.09 -18.90 9.16
CA ILE A 973 -8.31 -19.43 8.51
C ILE A 973 -9.49 -18.49 8.79
N ALA A 974 -10.17 -18.06 7.73
CA ALA A 974 -11.26 -17.10 7.78
C ALA A 974 -12.40 -17.55 8.71
N ASN A 975 -12.75 -16.67 9.65
CA ASN A 975 -13.79 -16.82 10.68
C ASN A 975 -14.43 -15.46 10.97
N ASP A 976 -15.67 -15.44 11.44
CA ASP A 976 -16.41 -14.22 11.78
C ASP A 976 -15.75 -13.47 12.95
N ASN A 977 -15.05 -12.39 12.62
CA ASN A 977 -14.27 -11.59 13.58
C ASN A 977 -15.08 -10.41 14.15
N VAL A 978 -16.20 -10.71 14.82
CA VAL A 978 -17.16 -9.71 15.35
C VAL A 978 -16.51 -8.68 16.32
N VAL A 979 -15.34 -9.00 16.87
CA VAL A 979 -14.58 -8.17 17.82
C VAL A 979 -13.34 -7.49 17.22
N GLY A 980 -13.07 -7.62 15.92
CA GLY A 980 -11.96 -6.95 15.23
C GLY A 980 -10.58 -7.28 15.79
N ARG A 981 -10.34 -8.54 16.19
CA ARG A 981 -9.07 -8.98 16.79
C ARG A 981 -8.21 -9.76 15.80
N ASP A 982 -6.90 -9.79 16.07
CA ASP A 982 -5.93 -10.73 15.48
C ASP A 982 -6.54 -12.13 15.25
N ALA A 983 -6.63 -12.53 13.99
CA ALA A 983 -7.32 -13.75 13.56
C ALA A 983 -6.67 -15.03 14.11
N SER A 984 -5.38 -14.99 14.47
CA SER A 984 -4.67 -16.12 15.08
C SER A 984 -5.11 -16.40 16.53
N ARG A 985 -5.72 -15.40 17.19
CA ARG A 985 -6.28 -15.50 18.56
C ARG A 985 -7.73 -15.97 18.59
N LEU A 986 -8.35 -16.15 17.43
CA LEU A 986 -9.68 -16.75 17.31
C LEU A 986 -9.61 -18.28 17.46
N LEU A 987 -10.68 -18.88 17.95
CA LEU A 987 -10.89 -20.33 17.90
C LEU A 987 -11.08 -20.73 16.42
N VAL A 988 -10.44 -21.81 15.97
CA VAL A 988 -10.71 -22.40 14.65
C VAL A 988 -11.77 -23.50 14.74
N ALA A 989 -12.76 -23.48 13.86
CA ALA A 989 -13.90 -24.39 13.87
C ALA A 989 -14.40 -24.73 12.47
N GLY A 990 -15.28 -25.72 12.40
CA GLY A 990 -16.00 -26.04 11.17
C GLY A 990 -16.89 -24.89 10.68
N ASP A 991 -17.67 -24.28 11.56
CA ASP A 991 -18.40 -23.04 11.28
C ASP A 991 -17.48 -21.80 11.44
N THR A 992 -17.62 -20.79 10.57
CA THR A 992 -16.91 -19.50 10.68
C THR A 992 -17.38 -18.69 11.88
N ARG A 993 -18.66 -18.82 12.25
CA ARG A 993 -19.36 -18.06 13.31
C ARG A 993 -19.04 -18.52 14.73
N ALA A 994 -18.15 -19.50 14.89
CA ALA A 994 -17.80 -20.09 16.18
C ALA A 994 -17.33 -19.08 17.25
N ASN A 995 -16.82 -17.93 16.81
CA ASN A 995 -16.26 -16.87 17.66
C ASN A 995 -17.28 -15.80 18.10
N VAL A 996 -18.54 -15.87 17.65
CA VAL A 996 -19.56 -14.83 17.92
C VAL A 996 -19.86 -14.68 19.43
N GLN A 997 -19.76 -15.75 20.22
CA GLN A 997 -19.88 -15.64 21.69
C GLN A 997 -19.12 -16.74 22.48
N PRO A 998 -18.69 -16.48 23.73
CA PRO A 998 -17.94 -17.43 24.55
C PRO A 998 -18.62 -18.79 24.79
N GLY A 999 -19.95 -18.83 24.87
CA GLY A 999 -20.70 -20.08 25.06
C GLY A 999 -20.61 -21.04 23.87
N LEU A 1000 -20.53 -20.50 22.65
CA LEU A 1000 -20.27 -21.30 21.44
C LEU A 1000 -18.80 -21.76 21.43
N ILE A 1001 -17.85 -20.85 21.68
CA ILE A 1001 -16.41 -21.15 21.77
C ILE A 1001 -16.15 -22.34 22.73
N ALA A 1002 -16.84 -22.37 23.88
CA ALA A 1002 -16.75 -23.45 24.85
C ALA A 1002 -17.28 -24.80 24.30
N LEU A 1003 -18.36 -24.79 23.53
CA LEU A 1003 -18.95 -25.99 22.93
C LEU A 1003 -18.11 -26.53 21.76
N HIS A 1004 -17.64 -25.67 20.84
CA HIS A 1004 -16.68 -26.09 19.82
C HIS A 1004 -15.43 -26.72 20.46
N SER A 1005 -14.89 -26.09 21.51
CA SER A 1005 -13.75 -26.63 22.26
C SER A 1005 -14.06 -27.97 22.93
N LEU A 1006 -15.26 -28.15 23.50
CA LEU A 1006 -15.71 -29.40 24.11
C LEU A 1006 -15.78 -30.54 23.08
N PHE A 1007 -16.44 -30.33 21.95
CA PHE A 1007 -16.60 -31.36 20.91
C PHE A 1007 -15.27 -31.70 20.21
N VAL A 1008 -14.38 -30.71 19.99
CA VAL A 1008 -13.03 -30.98 19.46
C VAL A 1008 -12.17 -31.77 20.46
N ARG A 1009 -12.28 -31.48 21.76
CA ARG A 1009 -11.59 -32.26 22.81
C ARG A 1009 -12.15 -33.67 22.94
N GLU A 1010 -13.46 -33.85 22.82
CA GLU A 1010 -14.10 -35.18 22.84
C GLU A 1010 -13.71 -36.02 21.62
N HIS A 1011 -13.65 -35.41 20.42
CA HIS A 1011 -13.07 -36.06 19.24
C HIS A 1011 -11.63 -36.53 19.51
N ASN A 1012 -10.78 -35.68 20.07
CA ASN A 1012 -9.40 -36.05 20.39
C ASN A 1012 -9.31 -37.12 21.47
N ARG A 1013 -10.22 -37.13 22.46
CA ARG A 1013 -10.35 -38.20 23.47
C ARG A 1013 -10.75 -39.53 22.83
N LEU A 1014 -11.70 -39.51 21.90
CA LEU A 1014 -12.13 -40.68 21.13
C LEU A 1014 -11.01 -41.19 20.21
N CYS A 1015 -10.19 -40.31 19.62
CA CYS A 1015 -8.98 -40.71 18.90
C CYS A 1015 -7.98 -41.41 19.84
N ASP A 1016 -7.74 -40.89 21.05
CA ASP A 1016 -6.88 -41.56 22.05
C ASP A 1016 -7.44 -42.90 22.55
N GLU A 1017 -8.76 -43.02 22.68
CA GLU A 1017 -9.43 -44.28 23.04
C GLU A 1017 -9.39 -45.30 21.89
N TYR A 1018 -9.62 -44.85 20.65
CA TYR A 1018 -9.49 -45.67 19.45
C TYR A 1018 -8.05 -46.16 19.29
N LEU A 1019 -7.05 -45.30 19.48
CA LEU A 1019 -5.64 -45.69 19.47
C LEU A 1019 -5.34 -46.70 20.58
N LYS A 1020 -5.76 -46.47 21.83
CA LYS A 1020 -5.55 -47.43 22.93
C LYS A 1020 -6.20 -48.80 22.66
N THR A 1021 -7.36 -48.84 22.02
CA THR A 1021 -8.07 -50.08 21.68
C THR A 1021 -7.55 -50.76 20.41
N HIS A 1022 -6.92 -50.02 19.50
CA HIS A 1022 -6.40 -50.50 18.21
C HIS A 1022 -4.87 -50.41 18.09
N HIS A 1023 -4.14 -50.21 19.19
CA HIS A 1023 -2.66 -50.09 19.27
C HIS A 1023 -1.88 -51.37 18.94
N LYS A 1024 -2.53 -52.35 18.30
CA LYS A 1024 -1.96 -53.59 17.74
C LYS A 1024 -2.24 -53.73 16.23
N VAL A 1025 -2.66 -52.65 15.56
CA VAL A 1025 -3.12 -52.64 14.15
C VAL A 1025 -2.49 -51.49 13.33
N LEU A 1026 -1.55 -50.76 13.92
CA LEU A 1026 -0.67 -49.76 13.30
C LEU A 1026 0.75 -50.00 13.81
#